data_AF-A0A9P8GPS5-F1
#
_entry.id   AF-A0A9P8GPS5-F1
#
_cell.length_a   1.000
_cell.length_b   1.000
_cell.length_c   1.000
_cell.angle_alpha   90.00
_cell.angle_beta   90.00
_cell.angle_gamma   90.00
#
_symmetry.space_group_name_H-M   'P 1'
#
loop_
_entity.id
_entity.type
_entity.pdbx_description
1 polymer ?
#
loop_
_entity_poly.entity_id
_entity_poly.type
_entity_poly.pdbx_seq_one_letter_code
_entity_poly.pdbx_strand_id
1 'polypeptide(L)'
;MPRALQVNVPKTRRTYCKGKDCKKHTQHKVTQYKAGKASLFAQGKRRYDRKQSGYGGQTKPVFHKKAKTTKKVVLRLDVASTSSWVVTRRPRVPPSSSKRVLCILATLLGCYQQPSCQLRCLHEPLSRFRSLNFYSTCEFVAWSPARVMPEALASRSSKRQSLDAKMMMRFPRSSDLPSLHTTSSPLLLMRRHVSQRGAWMPSLPRTFMTCSGDLVDEFMSWQVRHAYKSSTIKMLSRIFAAASLLPLLVSGQQLIQDPGKAGPALEVVHLYYDEWPTGIAVSSTGRKFSNYPGALDKNNTNNGTNGKYTVAELTSNTTEAAYPNAEWNNPPGGAINYTTYPPTGANYQNHFIGVQSVVIDSLDRLWVLDTGRVQEPNGTIVNAVVGGPKLVGINLSNNTVFQTIIFPADVAPGDSYLNDVRFDLRPNITASGKGVAYITDSSIEGRTGLVIVDLGTGESWRHLQGSQYVAPAQQFLAYVWGVPFYAYQAGQPLSFQGFGADGIALSADGEDLFFGGVGKRYLYSVPTARLRANGPFSEALAEASVVSRGQKGVSDGYETDTNGYIYHGNAEQNAISFYNPANGTDSLFVRDPRLNWIDTMSTGTDGYLYFTNNQLAFGPLVWPGTDRRQRPFALFRFDTWCLEAAVYRRTSNDVTRRSAFHAETLRALDHIRPTNNASRPQEHAARRKTFVFTRLPCLSPPPSYALVCLHICVRSCYGTNNQRTSSFQRPCVSTCLCKHEDNS
;
A
#
# COMPACT_ATOMS: atom_id res chain seq x y z
N MET A 1 17.06 -31.18 45.66
CA MET A 1 16.75 -30.06 44.73
C MET A 1 18.00 -29.22 44.52
N PRO A 2 18.27 -28.67 43.31
CA PRO A 2 19.41 -27.79 43.08
C PRO A 2 19.26 -26.46 43.82
N ARG A 3 20.37 -25.91 44.34
CA ARG A 3 20.38 -24.58 44.98
C ARG A 3 20.03 -23.50 43.94
N ALA A 4 19.14 -22.57 44.28
CA ALA A 4 18.75 -21.51 43.37
C ALA A 4 19.92 -20.56 43.08
N LEU A 5 20.27 -20.39 41.80
CA LEU A 5 21.30 -19.44 41.35
C LEU A 5 20.93 -18.02 41.79
N GLN A 6 21.72 -17.46 42.71
CA GLN A 6 21.43 -16.18 43.33
C GLN A 6 21.80 -15.03 42.40
N VAL A 7 20.83 -14.15 42.10
CA VAL A 7 21.05 -13.00 41.22
C VAL A 7 21.99 -12.02 41.90
N ASN A 8 23.23 -11.92 41.41
CA ASN A 8 24.22 -10.99 41.93
C ASN A 8 23.81 -9.54 41.57
N VAL A 9 23.63 -8.70 42.59
CA VAL A 9 23.33 -7.27 42.46
C VAL A 9 24.41 -6.52 43.25
N PRO A 10 25.17 -5.60 42.63
CA PRO A 10 26.26 -4.92 43.31
C PRO A 10 25.72 -4.04 44.44
N LYS A 11 26.30 -4.16 45.65
CA LYS A 11 25.86 -3.44 46.86
C LYS A 11 25.89 -1.91 46.72
N THR A 12 26.74 -1.39 45.85
CA THR A 12 26.75 0.03 45.45
C THR A 12 26.86 0.17 43.93
N ARG A 13 26.36 1.29 43.38
CA ARG A 13 26.49 1.65 41.96
C ARG A 13 26.68 3.16 41.82
N ARG A 14 27.62 3.58 40.97
CA ARG A 14 27.75 4.99 40.56
C ARG A 14 26.69 5.32 39.49
N THR A 15 25.90 6.37 39.69
CA THR A 15 24.89 6.83 38.72
C THR A 15 24.49 8.28 38.98
N TYR A 16 23.92 8.95 37.98
CA TYR A 16 23.45 10.33 38.12
C TYR A 16 22.39 10.46 39.22
N CYS A 17 22.61 11.39 40.14
CA CYS A 17 21.68 11.71 41.22
C CYS A 17 20.80 12.91 40.84
N LYS A 18 19.47 12.76 40.94
CA LYS A 18 18.50 13.79 40.57
C LYS A 18 18.04 14.68 41.74
N GLY A 19 18.63 14.54 42.94
CA GLY A 19 18.36 15.45 44.06
C GLY A 19 18.84 16.88 43.73
N LYS A 20 18.13 17.90 44.25
CA LYS A 20 18.40 19.32 43.93
C LYS A 20 19.87 19.70 44.16
N ASP A 21 20.44 19.17 45.23
CA ASP A 21 21.76 19.48 45.80
C ASP A 21 22.84 18.49 45.30
N CYS A 22 22.44 17.55 44.44
CA CYS A 22 23.13 16.29 44.21
C CYS A 22 23.40 16.02 42.72
N LYS A 23 23.26 17.01 41.83
CA LYS A 23 23.27 16.96 40.34
C LYS A 23 24.57 16.43 39.68
N LYS A 24 25.11 15.30 40.14
CA LYS A 24 26.38 14.69 39.70
C LYS A 24 26.32 13.16 39.81
N HIS A 25 27.33 12.48 39.26
CA HIS A 25 27.46 11.02 39.34
C HIS A 25 28.05 10.59 40.70
N THR A 26 27.18 10.45 41.71
CA THR A 26 27.51 9.96 43.06
C THR A 26 27.44 8.43 43.15
N GLN A 27 27.91 7.87 44.28
CA GLN A 27 27.77 6.45 44.60
C GLN A 27 26.47 6.21 45.39
N HIS A 28 25.64 5.28 44.93
CA HIS A 28 24.35 4.93 45.52
C HIS A 28 24.45 3.56 46.16
N LYS A 29 23.89 3.39 47.35
CA LYS A 29 23.63 2.09 47.98
C LYS A 29 22.45 1.45 47.25
N VAL A 30 22.62 0.20 46.81
CA VAL A 30 21.60 -0.51 46.03
C VAL A 30 20.84 -1.46 46.96
N THR A 31 19.53 -1.27 47.08
CA THR A 31 18.65 -2.15 47.86
C THR A 31 17.55 -2.74 46.97
N GLN A 32 17.12 -3.97 47.26
CA GLN A 32 15.98 -4.57 46.56
C GLN A 32 14.68 -4.00 47.13
N TYR A 33 13.85 -3.41 46.29
CA TYR A 33 12.56 -2.87 46.73
C TYR A 33 11.59 -4.01 47.08
N LYS A 34 11.28 -4.15 48.37
CA LYS A 34 10.15 -4.95 48.86
C LYS A 34 8.89 -4.07 48.82
N ALA A 35 7.81 -4.56 48.21
CA ALA A 35 6.54 -3.84 48.20
C ALA A 35 5.87 -3.94 49.57
N GLY A 36 5.50 -2.79 50.15
CA GLY A 36 4.70 -2.74 51.38
C GLY A 36 3.21 -3.03 51.14
N LYS A 37 2.43 -2.97 52.22
CA LYS A 37 0.95 -3.11 52.20
C LYS A 37 0.35 -2.11 51.20
N ALA A 38 -0.53 -2.58 50.31
CA ALA A 38 -1.12 -1.75 49.27
C ALA A 38 -2.05 -0.68 49.88
N SER A 39 -1.91 0.59 49.46
CA SER A 39 -2.75 1.68 49.95
C SER A 39 -4.20 1.53 49.47
N LEU A 40 -5.14 1.55 50.42
CA LEU A 40 -6.58 1.53 50.16
C LEU A 40 -7.08 2.84 49.52
N PHE A 41 -6.33 3.95 49.69
CA PHE A 41 -6.66 5.24 49.08
C PHE A 41 -6.28 5.35 47.60
N ALA A 42 -5.51 4.39 47.05
CA ALA A 42 -5.20 4.37 45.64
C ALA A 42 -6.48 4.11 44.82
N GLN A 43 -6.79 4.99 43.86
CA GLN A 43 -8.02 4.91 43.05
C GLN A 43 -8.18 3.53 42.37
N GLY A 44 -7.08 2.91 41.93
CA GLY A 44 -7.08 1.55 41.36
C GLY A 44 -7.45 0.44 42.36
N LYS A 45 -7.08 0.57 43.65
CA LYS A 45 -7.48 -0.37 44.71
C LYS A 45 -8.97 -0.25 44.98
N ARG A 46 -9.49 0.98 45.17
CA ARG A 46 -10.94 1.22 45.31
C ARG A 46 -11.77 0.71 44.12
N ARG A 47 -11.25 0.84 42.89
CA ARG A 47 -11.90 0.33 41.67
C ARG A 47 -11.89 -1.21 41.58
N TYR A 48 -10.84 -1.84 42.09
CA TYR A 48 -10.74 -3.30 42.20
C TYR A 48 -11.69 -3.84 43.28
N ASP A 49 -11.71 -3.20 44.46
CA ASP A 49 -12.52 -3.63 45.60
C ASP A 49 -14.03 -3.56 45.30
N ARG A 50 -14.49 -2.46 44.66
CA ARG A 50 -15.86 -2.35 44.14
C ARG A 50 -16.19 -3.39 43.05
N LYS A 51 -15.19 -3.98 42.40
CA LYS A 51 -15.39 -5.08 41.44
C LYS A 51 -15.36 -6.46 42.10
N GLN A 52 -14.85 -6.59 43.32
CA GLN A 52 -14.92 -7.84 44.10
C GLN A 52 -16.11 -7.88 45.06
N SER A 53 -16.64 -6.74 45.50
CA SER A 53 -17.85 -6.70 46.34
C SER A 53 -19.02 -7.39 45.65
N GLY A 54 -19.53 -8.46 46.27
CA GLY A 54 -20.58 -9.34 45.71
C GLY A 54 -20.08 -10.67 45.15
N TYR A 55 -18.77 -10.86 44.96
CA TYR A 55 -18.19 -12.13 44.51
C TYR A 55 -17.57 -12.91 45.67
N GLY A 56 -18.02 -14.14 45.91
CA GLY A 56 -17.43 -15.07 46.89
C GLY A 56 -16.07 -15.66 46.47
N GLY A 57 -15.36 -15.00 45.55
CA GLY A 57 -14.12 -15.46 44.93
C GLY A 57 -13.55 -14.39 44.00
N GLN A 58 -12.40 -14.66 43.38
CA GLN A 58 -11.70 -13.62 42.61
C GLN A 58 -12.24 -13.49 41.17
N THR A 59 -12.81 -12.33 40.81
CA THR A 59 -13.37 -12.01 39.46
C THR A 59 -12.42 -12.12 38.25
N LYS A 60 -11.17 -12.55 38.43
CA LYS A 60 -10.25 -12.90 37.34
C LYS A 60 -9.44 -14.14 37.75
N PRO A 61 -9.35 -15.18 36.88
CA PRO A 61 -8.59 -16.38 37.17
C PRO A 61 -7.13 -16.06 37.49
N VAL A 62 -6.62 -16.60 38.60
CA VAL A 62 -5.24 -16.41 39.02
C VAL A 62 -4.34 -17.34 38.23
N PHE A 63 -3.39 -16.78 37.48
CA PHE A 63 -2.50 -17.57 36.63
C PHE A 63 -1.40 -18.26 37.46
N HIS A 64 -1.69 -19.46 37.97
CA HIS A 64 -0.80 -20.26 38.81
C HIS A 64 0.33 -20.95 37.99
N LYS A 65 1.28 -20.13 37.51
CA LYS A 65 2.59 -20.46 36.90
C LYS A 65 2.59 -20.83 35.39
N LYS A 66 3.52 -20.17 34.67
CA LYS A 66 4.55 -20.85 33.85
C LYS A 66 5.91 -20.25 34.21
N ALA A 67 6.99 -21.00 34.05
CA ALA A 67 8.32 -20.62 34.55
C ALA A 67 8.91 -19.42 33.78
N LYS A 68 9.00 -18.26 34.44
CA LYS A 68 9.80 -17.13 33.92
C LYS A 68 11.26 -17.32 34.32
N THR A 69 12.08 -17.69 33.36
CA THR A 69 13.56 -17.80 33.46
C THR A 69 14.24 -16.49 33.86
N THR A 70 13.57 -15.34 33.71
CA THR A 70 14.06 -14.03 34.16
C THR A 70 13.09 -13.35 35.13
N LYS A 71 13.54 -13.15 36.38
CA LYS A 71 12.80 -12.39 37.41
C LYS A 71 13.13 -10.90 37.29
N LYS A 72 12.17 -10.09 36.83
CA LYS A 72 12.33 -8.62 36.79
C LYS A 72 12.30 -8.06 38.22
N VAL A 73 13.47 -7.64 38.73
CA VAL A 73 13.64 -7.02 40.05
C VAL A 73 13.47 -5.51 39.95
N VAL A 74 12.95 -4.88 41.01
CA VAL A 74 12.93 -3.42 41.20
C VAL A 74 14.02 -3.05 42.21
N LEU A 75 14.86 -2.09 41.86
CA LEU A 75 15.96 -1.62 42.70
C LEU A 75 15.68 -0.21 43.20
N ARG A 76 15.84 -0.03 44.51
CA ARG A 76 15.88 1.25 45.21
C ARG A 76 17.35 1.69 45.28
N LEU A 77 17.59 2.95 44.97
CA LEU A 77 18.89 3.59 45.04
C LEU A 77 18.83 4.67 46.11
N ASP A 78 19.68 4.51 47.13
CA ASP A 78 19.81 5.41 48.28
C ASP A 78 21.15 6.15 48.18
N VAL A 79 21.12 7.48 48.24
CA VAL A 79 22.31 8.33 48.14
C VAL A 79 22.96 8.46 49.52
N ALA A 80 24.28 8.25 49.62
CA ALA A 80 24.97 8.28 50.91
C ALA A 80 24.93 9.63 51.65
N SER A 81 24.69 10.74 50.94
CA SER A 81 24.74 12.11 51.45
C SER A 81 23.39 12.85 51.48
N THR A 82 22.26 12.20 51.16
CA THR A 82 20.93 12.84 51.19
C THR A 82 19.83 11.84 51.52
N SER A 83 18.84 12.23 52.32
CA SER A 83 17.66 11.42 52.67
C SER A 83 16.68 11.16 51.50
N SER A 84 17.12 11.31 50.24
CA SER A 84 16.32 11.11 49.03
C SER A 84 16.65 9.77 48.35
N TRP A 85 15.61 9.05 47.92
CA TRP A 85 15.73 7.75 47.26
C TRP A 85 15.03 7.72 45.90
N VAL A 86 15.57 6.97 44.95
CA VAL A 86 15.00 6.80 43.61
C VAL A 86 14.71 5.33 43.33
N VAL A 87 13.48 5.03 42.89
CA VAL A 87 13.04 3.68 42.49
C VAL A 87 13.24 3.52 40.99
N THR A 88 14.17 2.65 40.59
CA THR A 88 14.48 2.41 39.16
C THR A 88 13.65 1.26 38.59
N ARG A 89 13.03 1.50 37.42
CA ARG A 89 12.13 0.51 36.79
C ARG A 89 12.88 -0.48 35.88
N ARG A 90 13.04 -1.70 36.40
CA ARG A 90 13.14 -2.97 35.63
C ARG A 90 14.40 -3.18 34.75
N PRO A 91 15.61 -3.34 35.31
CA PRO A 91 16.64 -4.12 34.63
C PRO A 91 16.15 -5.55 34.35
N ARG A 92 16.56 -6.15 33.23
CA ARG A 92 16.33 -7.56 32.88
C ARG A 92 17.65 -8.31 33.14
N VAL A 93 17.69 -9.18 34.15
CA VAL A 93 18.93 -9.87 34.56
C VAL A 93 18.85 -11.35 34.16
N PRO A 94 19.80 -11.89 33.38
CA PRO A 94 19.90 -13.31 33.07
C PRO A 94 20.52 -14.10 34.25
N PRO A 95 20.33 -15.44 34.31
CA PRO A 95 21.10 -16.30 35.21
C PRO A 95 22.58 -16.33 34.81
N SER A 96 23.48 -16.50 35.78
CA SER A 96 24.93 -16.44 35.58
C SER A 96 25.54 -17.79 35.19
N SER A 97 25.92 -17.95 33.93
CA SER A 97 26.74 -19.07 33.43
C SER A 97 28.19 -18.64 33.16
N SER A 98 28.96 -18.38 34.22
CA SER A 98 30.38 -18.03 34.09
C SER A 98 31.24 -19.28 33.99
N LYS A 99 31.49 -19.76 32.75
CA LYS A 99 32.66 -20.56 32.31
C LYS A 99 32.52 -20.95 30.82
N ARG A 100 32.92 -20.04 29.90
CA ARG A 100 33.31 -20.26 28.47
C ARG A 100 33.34 -18.93 27.67
N VAL A 101 33.98 -17.87 28.21
CA VAL A 101 34.42 -16.69 27.44
C VAL A 101 35.81 -16.24 27.93
N LEU A 102 36.78 -17.13 27.79
CA LEU A 102 38.12 -16.72 27.36
C LEU A 102 38.18 -16.96 25.84
N CYS A 103 39.10 -16.28 25.14
CA CYS A 103 39.32 -16.32 23.68
C CYS A 103 38.47 -15.43 22.74
N ILE A 104 37.66 -14.49 23.23
CA ILE A 104 37.14 -13.39 22.38
C ILE A 104 37.35 -12.03 23.05
N LEU A 105 38.62 -11.65 23.23
CA LEU A 105 39.03 -10.31 23.67
C LEU A 105 40.50 -10.00 23.28
N ALA A 106 40.93 -10.49 22.11
CA ALA A 106 42.31 -10.41 21.62
C ALA A 106 42.38 -10.17 20.10
N THR A 107 41.55 -9.26 19.57
CA THR A 107 41.51 -8.97 18.12
C THR A 107 40.99 -7.56 17.79
N LEU A 108 41.21 -6.57 18.68
CA LEU A 108 40.88 -5.15 18.45
C LEU A 108 42.01 -4.19 18.87
N LEU A 109 43.27 -4.64 18.70
CA LEU A 109 44.45 -3.78 18.62
C LEU A 109 45.26 -4.26 17.40
N GLY A 110 45.51 -3.37 16.46
CA GLY A 110 46.05 -3.71 15.14
C GLY A 110 47.57 -3.54 15.05
N CYS A 111 48.27 -4.63 14.76
CA CYS A 111 49.61 -4.70 14.18
C CYS A 111 49.64 -5.96 13.29
N TYR A 112 50.44 -6.13 12.24
CA TYR A 112 51.17 -5.29 11.29
C TYR A 112 51.91 -6.34 10.42
N GLN A 113 51.78 -6.29 9.08
CA GLN A 113 52.57 -7.08 8.11
C GLN A 113 52.46 -8.64 8.12
N GLN A 114 53.10 -9.25 7.10
CA GLN A 114 53.10 -10.67 6.68
C GLN A 114 54.47 -11.35 7.00
N PRO A 115 54.85 -12.53 6.45
CA PRO A 115 54.24 -13.86 6.61
C PRO A 115 55.27 -14.98 6.98
N SER A 116 54.88 -16.00 7.76
CA SER A 116 55.64 -17.27 7.83
C SER A 116 54.88 -18.44 8.51
N CYS A 117 54.95 -19.64 7.90
CA CYS A 117 55.24 -20.99 8.45
C CYS A 117 54.96 -21.34 9.94
N GLN A 118 54.54 -22.55 10.34
CA GLN A 118 54.32 -23.83 9.63
C GLN A 118 53.66 -24.92 10.53
N LEU A 119 53.21 -26.05 9.93
CA LEU A 119 53.09 -27.42 10.52
C LEU A 119 52.02 -27.64 11.64
N ARG A 120 51.45 -28.85 11.87
CA ARG A 120 51.57 -30.19 11.23
C ARG A 120 50.26 -30.99 11.38
N CYS A 121 49.97 -31.91 10.44
CA CYS A 121 48.94 -32.95 10.59
C CYS A 121 49.56 -34.35 10.38
N LEU A 122 49.28 -35.30 11.29
CA LEU A 122 49.60 -36.74 11.28
C LEU A 122 48.66 -37.41 12.33
N HIS A 123 48.15 -38.64 12.22
CA HIS A 123 47.90 -39.53 11.07
C HIS A 123 46.81 -40.57 11.48
N GLU A 124 46.29 -41.34 10.52
CA GLU A 124 45.38 -42.51 10.68
C GLU A 124 46.06 -43.74 11.39
N PRO A 125 45.42 -44.94 11.69
CA PRO A 125 44.36 -45.62 10.90
C PRO A 125 43.34 -46.59 11.59
N LEU A 126 42.54 -47.25 10.73
CA LEU A 126 42.05 -48.66 10.77
C LEU A 126 40.73 -49.10 11.45
N SER A 127 40.26 -50.29 11.03
CA SER A 127 38.87 -50.81 11.10
C SER A 127 38.82 -52.36 11.21
N ARG A 128 37.71 -52.95 11.73
CA ARG A 128 36.99 -54.17 11.21
C ARG A 128 36.09 -54.88 12.26
N PHE A 129 34.86 -55.30 11.85
CA PHE A 129 34.15 -56.59 12.16
C PHE A 129 33.84 -56.98 13.65
N ARG A 130 32.91 -57.89 14.03
CA ARG A 130 31.63 -58.44 13.48
C ARG A 130 30.91 -59.27 14.59
N SER A 131 29.61 -59.07 14.85
CA SER A 131 28.63 -60.02 15.46
C SER A 131 27.25 -59.30 15.59
N LEU A 132 26.04 -59.86 15.46
CA LEU A 132 25.40 -61.18 15.73
C LEU A 132 25.19 -61.49 17.25
N ASN A 133 23.99 -61.82 17.75
CA ASN A 133 22.61 -61.73 17.22
C ASN A 133 21.56 -61.90 18.35
N PHE A 134 20.26 -61.74 18.03
CA PHE A 134 19.05 -62.34 18.64
C PHE A 134 18.30 -61.78 19.91
N TYR A 135 16.95 -61.77 19.74
CA TYR A 135 15.81 -62.00 20.67
C TYR A 135 15.04 -60.87 21.43
N SER A 136 13.71 -61.11 21.47
CA SER A 136 12.60 -60.58 22.31
C SER A 136 12.07 -59.13 22.16
N THR A 137 10.92 -59.01 21.46
CA THR A 137 9.58 -58.50 21.93
C THR A 137 9.50 -57.43 23.05
N CYS A 138 8.66 -56.37 23.01
CA CYS A 138 7.41 -56.10 22.28
C CYS A 138 7.24 -54.64 21.77
N GLU A 139 6.64 -54.50 20.59
CA GLU A 139 5.36 -53.81 20.22
C GLU A 139 4.82 -52.56 20.97
N PHE A 140 4.01 -51.65 20.39
CA PHE A 140 3.67 -51.20 19.00
C PHE A 140 3.16 -49.72 19.20
N VAL A 141 3.60 -48.66 18.51
CA VAL A 141 3.46 -48.26 17.08
C VAL A 141 2.09 -47.58 16.75
N ALA A 142 2.15 -46.46 16.04
CA ALA A 142 1.01 -45.74 15.43
C ALA A 142 0.80 -46.20 13.98
N TRP A 143 -0.26 -45.78 13.26
CA TRP A 143 -0.28 -45.96 11.79
C TRP A 143 -1.13 -44.91 11.02
N SER A 144 -0.83 -44.82 9.73
CA SER A 144 -1.66 -44.25 8.65
C SER A 144 -1.76 -45.31 7.55
N PRO A 145 -2.81 -45.31 6.71
CA PRO A 145 -2.71 -46.00 5.41
C PRO A 145 -3.19 -45.17 4.22
N ALA A 146 -2.93 -45.69 3.01
CA ALA A 146 -3.27 -45.10 1.72
C ALA A 146 -4.18 -46.04 0.87
N ARG A 147 -4.45 -45.65 -0.39
CA ARG A 147 -5.39 -46.30 -1.34
C ARG A 147 -4.96 -47.72 -1.77
N VAL A 148 -5.95 -48.53 -2.20
CA VAL A 148 -6.13 -49.04 -3.58
C VAL A 148 -7.52 -49.75 -3.72
N MET A 149 -8.03 -49.94 -4.95
CA MET A 149 -9.34 -50.55 -5.29
C MET A 149 -9.34 -52.11 -5.21
N PRO A 150 -10.51 -52.76 -5.21
CA PRO A 150 -11.04 -53.34 -6.48
C PRO A 150 -12.57 -53.16 -6.67
N GLU A 151 -13.17 -53.92 -7.60
CA GLU A 151 -14.45 -53.61 -8.27
C GLU A 151 -15.73 -54.31 -7.71
N ALA A 152 -16.88 -53.83 -8.22
CA ALA A 152 -18.10 -54.56 -8.60
C ALA A 152 -19.24 -54.89 -7.59
N LEU A 153 -20.43 -54.40 -8.00
CA LEU A 153 -21.77 -55.01 -7.93
C LEU A 153 -22.65 -55.04 -6.64
N ALA A 154 -23.92 -54.66 -6.89
CA ALA A 154 -25.17 -55.27 -6.40
C ALA A 154 -25.74 -54.99 -4.98
N SER A 155 -26.39 -53.83 -4.86
CA SER A 155 -27.81 -53.71 -4.47
C SER A 155 -28.27 -53.88 -3.00
N ARG A 156 -29.48 -53.35 -2.72
CA ARG A 156 -30.36 -53.58 -1.56
C ARG A 156 -29.82 -53.14 -0.18
N SER A 157 -30.65 -52.77 0.80
CA SER A 157 -31.85 -51.91 0.91
C SER A 157 -32.48 -52.19 2.27
N SER A 158 -32.90 -51.13 2.96
CA SER A 158 -33.90 -51.13 4.05
C SER A 158 -33.52 -51.71 5.43
N LYS A 159 -34.05 -51.03 6.47
CA LYS A 159 -34.50 -51.58 7.77
C LYS A 159 -33.36 -52.05 8.72
N ARG A 160 -33.54 -52.00 10.06
CA ARG A 160 -34.74 -51.71 10.88
C ARG A 160 -34.35 -51.18 12.29
N GLN A 161 -35.31 -50.51 12.95
CA GLN A 161 -35.66 -50.56 14.39
C GLN A 161 -34.52 -50.68 15.44
N SER A 162 -34.34 -49.73 16.38
CA SER A 162 -35.18 -49.43 17.58
C SER A 162 -35.29 -50.61 18.56
N LEU A 163 -35.12 -50.43 19.87
CA LEU A 163 -36.07 -49.73 20.76
C LEU A 163 -35.43 -49.41 22.14
N ASP A 164 -35.97 -48.38 22.83
CA ASP A 164 -36.32 -48.24 24.27
C ASP A 164 -35.48 -48.94 25.40
N ALA A 165 -35.55 -48.59 26.69
CA ALA A 165 -36.52 -47.86 27.52
C ALA A 165 -35.79 -47.34 28.80
N LYS A 166 -36.31 -46.48 29.70
CA LYS A 166 -37.42 -45.50 29.81
C LYS A 166 -37.01 -44.54 30.97
N MET A 167 -37.77 -43.85 31.84
CA MET A 167 -39.19 -43.71 32.22
C MET A 167 -39.32 -42.29 32.87
N MET A 168 -40.29 -41.43 32.51
CA MET A 168 -41.62 -41.22 33.16
C MET A 168 -41.63 -40.51 34.53
N MET A 169 -42.63 -39.70 34.94
CA MET A 169 -43.78 -39.04 34.26
C MET A 169 -44.50 -38.09 35.25
N ARG A 170 -45.35 -37.18 34.74
CA ARG A 170 -46.81 -37.20 35.03
C ARG A 170 -47.65 -36.29 34.08
N PHE A 171 -48.73 -36.88 33.57
CA PHE A 171 -49.91 -36.34 32.86
C PHE A 171 -51.13 -36.43 33.83
N PRO A 172 -52.45 -36.32 33.48
CA PRO A 172 -53.22 -36.12 32.21
C PRO A 172 -54.05 -34.79 32.23
N ARG A 173 -55.11 -34.43 31.46
CA ARG A 173 -55.94 -34.79 30.25
C ARG A 173 -56.80 -33.50 29.98
N SER A 174 -57.61 -33.22 28.94
CA SER A 174 -57.89 -33.63 27.52
C SER A 174 -58.70 -32.43 26.93
N SER A 175 -59.72 -32.40 26.05
CA SER A 175 -60.46 -33.30 25.12
C SER A 175 -61.47 -32.41 24.33
N ASP A 176 -61.94 -32.66 23.10
CA ASP A 176 -61.47 -33.49 21.97
C ASP A 176 -62.37 -33.22 20.72
N LEU A 177 -61.86 -33.46 19.50
CA LEU A 177 -62.58 -33.58 18.19
C LEU A 177 -63.24 -32.27 17.57
N PRO A 178 -63.69 -32.25 16.27
CA PRO A 178 -62.81 -32.36 15.08
C PRO A 178 -63.17 -31.48 13.83
N SER A 179 -62.25 -31.48 12.83
CA SER A 179 -62.48 -31.54 11.35
C SER A 179 -62.50 -30.29 10.40
N LEU A 180 -61.84 -30.48 9.24
CA LEU A 180 -62.10 -30.05 7.83
C LEU A 180 -61.99 -28.57 7.30
N HIS A 181 -60.94 -28.36 6.48
CA HIS A 181 -60.86 -27.80 5.10
C HIS A 181 -61.52 -26.46 4.63
N THR A 182 -60.73 -25.73 3.79
CA THR A 182 -61.12 -24.78 2.68
C THR A 182 -61.83 -23.45 3.05
N THR A 183 -61.79 -22.33 2.30
CA THR A 183 -61.10 -21.91 1.05
C THR A 183 -60.85 -20.37 1.02
N SER A 184 -60.19 -19.86 -0.03
CA SER A 184 -59.94 -18.45 -0.38
C SER A 184 -61.19 -17.61 -0.73
N SER A 185 -61.16 -16.27 -0.54
CA SER A 185 -62.03 -15.29 -1.24
C SER A 185 -61.50 -13.83 -1.23
N PRO A 186 -61.94 -12.92 -2.16
CA PRO A 186 -61.03 -11.90 -2.73
C PRO A 186 -61.65 -10.52 -3.13
N LEU A 187 -60.90 -9.73 -3.94
CA LEU A 187 -61.34 -8.66 -4.88
C LEU A 187 -61.98 -7.36 -4.29
N LEU A 188 -62.33 -6.31 -5.08
CA LEU A 188 -61.63 -5.47 -6.09
C LEU A 188 -62.67 -4.50 -6.73
N LEU A 189 -62.36 -3.21 -6.94
CA LEU A 189 -63.10 -2.33 -7.88
C LEU A 189 -62.33 -1.05 -8.27
N MET A 190 -62.84 -0.28 -9.25
CA MET A 190 -62.02 0.53 -10.17
C MET A 190 -62.77 1.74 -10.81
N ARG A 191 -61.98 2.73 -11.29
CA ARG A 191 -62.28 3.78 -12.31
C ARG A 191 -62.96 5.12 -11.92
N ARG A 192 -62.33 6.20 -12.46
CA ARG A 192 -62.80 7.45 -13.15
C ARG A 192 -64.33 7.72 -13.25
N HIS A 193 -64.84 8.95 -13.43
CA HIS A 193 -64.45 10.00 -14.42
C HIS A 193 -65.25 11.34 -14.24
N VAL A 194 -64.78 12.42 -14.90
CA VAL A 194 -65.55 13.59 -15.44
C VAL A 194 -65.95 14.76 -14.50
N SER A 195 -66.06 15.95 -15.13
CA SER A 195 -66.18 17.34 -14.65
C SER A 195 -67.57 17.85 -14.26
N GLN A 196 -67.66 19.07 -13.70
CA GLN A 196 -68.47 20.16 -14.32
C GLN A 196 -68.07 21.61 -13.92
N ARG A 197 -68.80 22.59 -14.47
CA ARG A 197 -68.60 24.07 -14.52
C ARG A 197 -68.86 24.73 -13.14
N GLY A 198 -68.36 25.92 -12.74
CA GLY A 198 -68.44 27.29 -13.33
C GLY A 198 -69.54 28.10 -12.60
N ALA A 199 -69.61 29.44 -12.46
CA ALA A 199 -68.78 30.65 -12.71
C ALA A 199 -69.28 31.75 -11.71
N TRP A 200 -68.68 32.90 -11.38
CA TRP A 200 -68.26 34.15 -12.08
C TRP A 200 -67.41 34.97 -11.04
N MET A 201 -66.44 35.87 -11.29
CA MET A 201 -66.25 37.02 -12.21
C MET A 201 -67.14 38.25 -11.95
N PRO A 202 -66.70 39.51 -12.25
CA PRO A 202 -65.48 39.98 -12.95
C PRO A 202 -64.30 40.27 -11.96
N SER A 203 -63.28 41.16 -12.09
CA SER A 203 -62.97 42.35 -12.94
C SER A 203 -61.45 42.62 -13.09
N LEU A 204 -61.09 43.67 -13.86
CA LEU A 204 -59.76 44.30 -14.09
C LEU A 204 -59.98 45.84 -14.28
N PRO A 205 -58.99 46.78 -14.32
CA PRO A 205 -57.75 46.71 -15.13
C PRO A 205 -56.48 47.42 -14.55
N ARG A 206 -55.45 47.58 -15.39
CA ARG A 206 -54.16 48.28 -15.15
C ARG A 206 -54.22 49.76 -15.55
N THR A 207 -53.38 50.62 -14.96
CA THR A 207 -52.73 51.74 -15.69
C THR A 207 -51.43 52.21 -15.00
N PHE A 208 -50.52 52.83 -15.76
CA PHE A 208 -49.35 53.55 -15.25
C PHE A 208 -49.71 55.02 -14.96
N MET A 209 -49.15 55.63 -13.92
CA MET A 209 -48.53 56.97 -14.02
C MET A 209 -47.59 57.28 -12.85
N THR A 210 -47.00 58.48 -12.84
CA THR A 210 -45.76 58.84 -12.12
C THR A 210 -45.94 59.94 -11.07
N CYS A 211 -44.91 60.09 -10.22
CA CYS A 211 -44.37 61.33 -9.60
C CYS A 211 -44.39 61.43 -8.06
N SER A 212 -43.19 61.78 -7.54
CA SER A 212 -42.88 62.72 -6.44
C SER A 212 -43.55 62.61 -5.06
N GLY A 213 -42.75 62.82 -4.00
CA GLY A 213 -43.20 63.56 -2.82
C GLY A 213 -42.88 62.90 -1.48
N ASP A 214 -41.83 63.43 -0.85
CA ASP A 214 -41.42 63.30 0.55
C ASP A 214 -42.51 63.01 1.60
N LEU A 215 -42.23 62.08 2.53
CA LEU A 215 -42.60 62.15 3.96
C LEU A 215 -41.97 60.99 4.75
N VAL A 216 -40.66 61.06 5.01
CA VAL A 216 -39.92 60.08 5.83
C VAL A 216 -39.13 60.81 6.93
N ASP A 217 -39.80 61.18 8.02
CA ASP A 217 -39.11 61.69 9.23
C ASP A 217 -39.89 61.48 10.56
N GLU A 218 -41.23 61.44 10.54
CA GLU A 218 -42.02 61.57 11.79
C GLU A 218 -42.31 60.26 12.57
N PHE A 219 -41.68 59.12 12.25
CA PHE A 219 -41.90 57.85 12.96
C PHE A 219 -40.72 57.36 13.83
N MET A 220 -39.53 57.95 13.69
CA MET A 220 -38.30 57.45 14.34
C MET A 220 -37.95 58.16 15.67
N SER A 221 -38.65 59.23 16.03
CA SER A 221 -38.30 60.12 17.16
C SER A 221 -38.72 59.61 18.55
N TRP A 222 -39.67 58.68 18.63
CA TRP A 222 -40.27 58.25 19.91
C TRP A 222 -39.56 57.05 20.57
N GLN A 223 -39.24 55.98 19.82
CA GLN A 223 -38.75 54.73 20.42
C GLN A 223 -37.34 54.81 21.04
N VAL A 224 -36.52 55.80 20.68
CA VAL A 224 -35.10 55.86 21.07
C VAL A 224 -34.88 56.25 22.55
N ARG A 225 -35.85 56.91 23.21
CA ARG A 225 -35.63 57.57 24.52
C ARG A 225 -35.83 56.69 25.76
N HIS A 226 -36.16 55.39 25.65
CA HIS A 226 -36.44 54.53 26.81
C HIS A 226 -35.59 53.23 26.92
N ALA A 227 -34.66 52.98 25.99
CA ALA A 227 -33.83 51.76 26.01
C ALA A 227 -32.67 51.75 27.04
N TYR A 228 -32.37 52.87 27.71
CA TYR A 228 -31.09 53.07 28.41
C TYR A 228 -31.01 52.61 29.88
N LYS A 229 -32.02 51.89 30.41
CA LYS A 229 -32.02 51.29 31.75
C LYS A 229 -32.47 49.83 31.74
N SER A 230 -31.65 48.93 31.18
CA SER A 230 -31.83 47.49 31.39
C SER A 230 -30.50 46.77 31.64
N SER A 231 -30.44 46.00 32.73
CA SER A 231 -29.26 45.21 33.12
C SER A 231 -28.97 44.07 32.14
N THR A 232 -29.99 43.62 31.39
CA THR A 232 -29.91 42.57 30.38
C THR A 232 -28.86 42.85 29.31
N ILE A 233 -28.70 44.10 28.84
CA ILE A 233 -27.72 44.43 27.80
C ILE A 233 -26.27 44.25 28.31
N LYS A 234 -26.00 44.63 29.57
CA LYS A 234 -24.70 44.39 30.24
C LYS A 234 -24.48 42.93 30.64
N MET A 235 -25.54 42.14 30.74
CA MET A 235 -25.49 40.69 30.97
C MET A 235 -25.23 39.94 29.65
N LEU A 236 -25.94 40.29 28.58
CA LEU A 236 -25.79 39.71 27.24
C LEU A 236 -24.38 39.95 26.68
N SER A 237 -23.85 41.17 26.78
CA SER A 237 -22.46 41.45 26.35
C SER A 237 -21.41 40.61 27.11
N ARG A 238 -21.63 40.32 28.39
CA ARG A 238 -20.78 39.40 29.18
C ARG A 238 -20.97 37.94 28.78
N ILE A 239 -22.18 37.51 28.42
CA ILE A 239 -22.45 36.17 27.90
C ILE A 239 -21.79 35.97 26.53
N PHE A 240 -21.86 36.96 25.62
CA PHE A 240 -21.15 36.93 24.34
C PHE A 240 -19.62 36.91 24.52
N ALA A 241 -19.07 37.71 25.44
CA ALA A 241 -17.64 37.67 25.77
C ALA A 241 -17.19 36.30 26.31
N ALA A 242 -18.01 35.65 27.16
CA ALA A 242 -17.77 34.30 27.63
C ALA A 242 -17.92 33.24 26.51
N ALA A 243 -18.88 33.42 25.60
CA ALA A 243 -19.07 32.56 24.43
C ALA A 243 -17.88 32.62 23.45
N SER A 244 -17.25 33.78 23.27
CA SER A 244 -16.01 33.90 22.49
C SER A 244 -14.77 33.30 23.19
N LEU A 245 -14.79 33.16 24.52
CA LEU A 245 -13.72 32.49 25.28
C LEU A 245 -13.91 30.97 25.37
N LEU A 246 -15.13 30.46 25.20
CA LEU A 246 -15.43 29.02 25.19
C LEU A 246 -14.61 28.22 24.16
N PRO A 247 -14.48 28.58 22.87
CA PRO A 247 -13.65 27.83 21.93
C PRO A 247 -12.15 27.87 22.29
N LEU A 248 -11.67 28.95 22.91
CA LEU A 248 -10.29 29.05 23.40
C LEU A 248 -10.04 28.16 24.63
N LEU A 249 -11.01 28.06 25.54
CA LEU A 249 -10.98 27.13 26.68
C LEU A 249 -11.21 25.66 26.25
N VAL A 250 -11.85 25.43 25.10
CA VAL A 250 -12.06 24.12 24.48
C VAL A 250 -10.89 23.71 23.55
N SER A 251 -9.76 24.45 23.57
CA SER A 251 -8.44 23.97 23.11
C SER A 251 -7.86 22.82 23.99
N GLY A 252 -8.73 22.05 24.64
CA GLY A 252 -8.40 20.97 25.56
C GLY A 252 -8.07 19.68 24.82
N GLN A 253 -6.77 19.40 24.67
CA GLN A 253 -6.23 18.12 24.23
C GLN A 253 -6.70 17.68 22.82
N GLN A 254 -6.19 18.37 21.79
CA GLN A 254 -6.24 17.84 20.42
C GLN A 254 -5.63 16.44 20.38
N LEU A 255 -6.46 15.44 20.09
CA LEU A 255 -6.01 14.06 19.90
C LEU A 255 -5.23 13.96 18.58
N ILE A 256 -4.24 13.07 18.53
CA ILE A 256 -3.55 12.76 17.28
C ILE A 256 -4.54 12.03 16.37
N GLN A 257 -4.80 12.62 15.20
CA GLN A 257 -5.68 12.10 14.15
C GLN A 257 -4.87 11.77 12.90
N ASP A 258 -5.42 10.96 12.00
CA ASP A 258 -4.86 10.77 10.66
C ASP A 258 -4.92 12.12 9.89
N PRO A 259 -3.80 12.63 9.35
CA PRO A 259 -3.83 13.83 8.52
C PRO A 259 -4.53 13.60 7.16
N GLY A 260 -4.78 12.35 6.76
CA GLY A 260 -5.44 11.96 5.51
C GLY A 260 -4.58 12.16 4.25
N LYS A 261 -3.61 13.09 4.27
CA LYS A 261 -2.67 13.37 3.19
C LYS A 261 -1.20 13.31 3.64
N ALA A 262 -0.32 12.88 2.74
CA ALA A 262 1.13 12.88 2.90
C ALA A 262 1.84 12.83 1.53
N GLY A 263 3.11 13.20 1.47
CA GLY A 263 3.91 13.15 0.23
C GLY A 263 3.84 14.42 -0.62
N PRO A 264 4.27 14.37 -1.90
CA PRO A 264 4.12 15.46 -2.86
C PRO A 264 2.64 15.74 -3.20
N ALA A 265 2.40 16.86 -3.88
CA ALA A 265 1.09 17.17 -4.45
C ALA A 265 0.78 16.24 -5.64
N LEU A 266 -0.50 15.89 -5.81
CA LEU A 266 -0.99 15.16 -6.97
C LEU A 266 -1.54 16.12 -8.03
N GLU A 267 -0.98 16.07 -9.22
CA GLU A 267 -1.49 16.73 -10.42
C GLU A 267 -2.46 15.81 -11.16
N VAL A 268 -3.57 16.34 -11.67
CA VAL A 268 -4.45 15.62 -12.61
C VAL A 268 -3.87 15.78 -14.01
N VAL A 269 -3.72 14.67 -14.73
CA VAL A 269 -3.19 14.63 -16.10
C VAL A 269 -4.30 14.39 -17.11
N HIS A 270 -5.22 13.48 -16.80
CA HIS A 270 -6.35 13.13 -17.65
C HIS A 270 -7.55 12.67 -16.81
N LEU A 271 -8.76 12.90 -17.30
CA LEU A 271 -10.04 12.50 -16.71
C LEU A 271 -10.84 11.69 -17.73
N TYR A 272 -11.02 10.40 -17.46
CA TYR A 272 -11.71 9.47 -18.36
C TYR A 272 -13.22 9.54 -18.13
N TYR A 273 -13.98 9.86 -19.18
CA TYR A 273 -15.43 10.10 -19.11
C TYR A 273 -16.29 9.02 -19.78
N ASP A 274 -15.69 8.07 -20.50
CA ASP A 274 -16.43 6.97 -21.14
C ASP A 274 -15.98 5.59 -20.64
N GLU A 275 -14.98 4.97 -21.25
CA GLU A 275 -14.51 3.61 -20.92
C GLU A 275 -13.76 3.54 -19.58
N TRP A 276 -13.71 2.35 -18.98
CA TRP A 276 -13.07 2.12 -17.67
C TRP A 276 -11.59 1.72 -17.85
N PRO A 277 -10.61 2.54 -17.40
CA PRO A 277 -9.20 2.32 -17.67
C PRO A 277 -8.52 1.39 -16.65
N THR A 278 -7.51 0.65 -17.09
CA THR A 278 -6.49 0.05 -16.20
C THR A 278 -5.12 0.68 -16.45
N GLY A 279 -4.50 0.39 -17.61
CA GLY A 279 -3.12 0.76 -17.90
C GLY A 279 -2.84 2.26 -18.14
N ILE A 280 -1.58 2.62 -17.93
CA ILE A 280 -0.95 3.85 -18.44
C ILE A 280 0.49 3.56 -18.86
N ALA A 281 0.87 4.02 -20.06
CA ALA A 281 2.25 4.15 -20.49
C ALA A 281 2.53 5.57 -20.97
N VAL A 282 3.72 6.11 -20.67
CA VAL A 282 4.15 7.46 -21.08
C VAL A 282 5.45 7.38 -21.87
N SER A 283 5.49 8.01 -23.05
CA SER A 283 6.66 7.99 -23.93
C SER A 283 7.74 8.99 -23.53
N SER A 284 8.95 8.83 -24.07
CA SER A 284 10.03 9.81 -23.95
C SER A 284 9.64 11.21 -24.49
N THR A 285 8.71 11.21 -25.44
CA THR A 285 8.11 12.39 -26.10
C THR A 285 6.86 12.92 -25.38
N GLY A 286 6.44 12.30 -24.27
CA GLY A 286 5.29 12.74 -23.47
C GLY A 286 3.90 12.35 -24.03
N ARG A 287 3.84 11.51 -25.07
CA ARG A 287 2.61 10.81 -25.50
C ARG A 287 2.17 9.86 -24.40
N LYS A 288 0.87 9.57 -24.30
CA LYS A 288 0.28 8.80 -23.18
C LYS A 288 -0.75 7.83 -23.72
N PHE A 289 -0.68 6.58 -23.28
CA PHE A 289 -1.54 5.50 -23.78
C PHE A 289 -2.19 4.76 -22.61
N SER A 290 -3.49 4.49 -22.73
CA SER A 290 -4.24 3.68 -21.75
C SER A 290 -5.01 2.57 -22.46
N ASN A 291 -5.34 1.52 -21.70
CA ASN A 291 -6.16 0.42 -22.18
C ASN A 291 -7.41 0.21 -21.31
N TYR A 292 -8.38 -0.48 -21.91
CA TYR A 292 -9.74 -0.64 -21.42
C TYR A 292 -10.13 -2.12 -21.56
N PRO A 293 -10.03 -2.93 -20.50
CA PRO A 293 -10.21 -4.38 -20.58
C PRO A 293 -11.69 -4.77 -20.56
N GLY A 294 -12.16 -5.41 -21.63
CA GLY A 294 -13.53 -5.96 -21.70
C GLY A 294 -13.81 -7.11 -20.72
N ALA A 295 -12.77 -7.78 -20.21
CA ALA A 295 -12.91 -8.94 -19.30
C ALA A 295 -13.22 -8.58 -17.84
N LEU A 296 -12.93 -7.35 -17.41
CA LEU A 296 -13.30 -6.85 -16.08
C LEU A 296 -14.51 -5.91 -16.13
N ASP A 297 -14.72 -5.22 -17.27
CA ASP A 297 -15.91 -4.40 -17.51
C ASP A 297 -16.50 -4.65 -18.92
N LYS A 298 -17.65 -5.31 -18.98
CA LYS A 298 -18.40 -5.53 -20.23
C LYS A 298 -18.77 -4.27 -21.02
N ASN A 299 -18.74 -3.08 -20.41
CA ASN A 299 -18.97 -1.82 -21.12
C ASN A 299 -17.79 -1.43 -22.04
N ASN A 300 -16.61 -2.01 -21.81
CA ASN A 300 -15.42 -1.91 -22.67
C ASN A 300 -15.39 -3.01 -23.75
N THR A 301 -16.33 -3.97 -23.77
CA THR A 301 -16.35 -5.03 -24.79
C THR A 301 -16.74 -4.46 -26.15
N ASN A 302 -15.81 -4.46 -27.11
CA ASN A 302 -16.10 -4.14 -28.51
C ASN A 302 -17.01 -5.22 -29.14
N ASN A 303 -18.10 -4.80 -29.79
CA ASN A 303 -19.05 -5.70 -30.48
C ASN A 303 -19.06 -5.49 -32.01
N GLY A 304 -17.99 -4.92 -32.56
CA GLY A 304 -17.83 -4.57 -33.98
C GLY A 304 -18.60 -3.32 -34.44
N THR A 305 -19.49 -2.75 -33.62
CA THR A 305 -20.40 -1.65 -34.01
C THR A 305 -20.57 -0.55 -32.95
N ASN A 306 -20.22 -0.79 -31.69
CA ASN A 306 -20.40 0.14 -30.56
C ASN A 306 -19.31 1.22 -30.43
N GLY A 307 -18.30 1.22 -31.31
CA GLY A 307 -17.22 2.21 -31.33
C GLY A 307 -16.22 2.12 -30.16
N LYS A 308 -16.33 1.09 -29.32
CA LYS A 308 -15.46 0.85 -28.15
C LYS A 308 -14.07 0.43 -28.57
N TYR A 309 -13.06 0.88 -27.85
CA TYR A 309 -11.65 0.58 -28.12
C TYR A 309 -10.93 0.09 -26.87
N THR A 310 -10.09 -0.92 -27.02
CA THR A 310 -9.37 -1.50 -25.88
C THR A 310 -7.99 -0.85 -25.67
N VAL A 311 -7.48 -0.04 -26.62
CA VAL A 311 -6.30 0.82 -26.47
C VAL A 311 -6.53 2.20 -27.09
N ALA A 312 -6.14 3.27 -26.38
CA ALA A 312 -6.17 4.64 -26.91
C ALA A 312 -4.97 5.49 -26.48
N GLU A 313 -4.66 6.50 -27.31
CA GLU A 313 -3.81 7.62 -26.96
C GLU A 313 -4.64 8.74 -26.30
N LEU A 314 -4.12 9.32 -25.22
CA LEU A 314 -4.75 10.42 -24.49
C LEU A 314 -4.35 11.75 -25.16
N THR A 315 -5.25 12.27 -26.00
CA THR A 315 -4.99 13.42 -26.88
C THR A 315 -5.19 14.78 -26.20
N SER A 316 -5.92 14.81 -25.09
CA SER A 316 -6.03 15.99 -24.20
C SER A 316 -6.24 15.54 -22.74
N ASN A 317 -6.61 16.47 -21.87
CA ASN A 317 -6.97 16.15 -20.48
C ASN A 317 -8.31 15.38 -20.35
N THR A 318 -9.14 15.32 -21.41
CA THR A 318 -10.48 14.68 -21.37
C THR A 318 -10.88 14.03 -22.71
N THR A 319 -9.92 13.73 -23.59
CA THR A 319 -10.20 13.07 -24.88
C THR A 319 -9.16 11.99 -25.19
N GLU A 320 -9.66 10.89 -25.73
CA GLU A 320 -8.93 9.67 -26.04
C GLU A 320 -9.17 9.31 -27.52
N ALA A 321 -8.19 8.68 -28.19
CA ALA A 321 -8.31 8.25 -29.59
C ALA A 321 -7.76 6.82 -29.79
N ALA A 322 -8.56 5.95 -30.41
CA ALA A 322 -8.22 4.53 -30.62
C ALA A 322 -6.85 4.34 -31.29
N TYR A 323 -5.95 3.62 -30.62
CA TYR A 323 -4.54 3.50 -30.98
C TYR A 323 -4.13 2.03 -31.22
N PRO A 324 -3.31 1.68 -32.23
CA PRO A 324 -2.65 2.57 -33.21
C PRO A 324 -3.60 3.24 -34.19
N ASN A 325 -4.77 2.65 -34.39
CA ASN A 325 -5.87 3.17 -35.19
C ASN A 325 -7.20 2.50 -34.76
N ALA A 326 -8.31 2.88 -35.40
CA ALA A 326 -9.62 2.27 -35.19
C ALA A 326 -9.74 0.83 -35.70
N GLU A 327 -8.98 0.45 -36.75
CA GLU A 327 -8.99 -0.89 -37.34
C GLU A 327 -8.51 -1.94 -36.34
N TRP A 328 -7.34 -1.73 -35.72
CA TRP A 328 -6.81 -2.62 -34.68
C TRP A 328 -7.73 -2.74 -33.47
N ASN A 329 -8.56 -1.73 -33.18
CA ASN A 329 -9.49 -1.75 -32.05
C ASN A 329 -10.88 -2.32 -32.37
N ASN A 330 -11.20 -2.60 -33.64
CA ASN A 330 -12.52 -3.06 -34.06
C ASN A 330 -12.46 -4.43 -34.79
N PRO A 331 -12.26 -5.54 -34.06
CA PRO A 331 -12.24 -6.89 -34.64
C PRO A 331 -13.52 -7.21 -35.44
N PRO A 332 -13.42 -7.91 -36.60
CA PRO A 332 -14.59 -8.24 -37.42
C PRO A 332 -15.62 -9.09 -36.67
N GLY A 333 -16.83 -8.55 -36.50
CA GLY A 333 -17.91 -9.17 -35.71
C GLY A 333 -17.81 -8.95 -34.20
N GLY A 334 -16.81 -8.20 -33.72
CA GLY A 334 -16.55 -7.93 -32.31
C GLY A 334 -15.57 -8.88 -31.65
N ALA A 335 -15.32 -8.64 -30.35
CA ALA A 335 -14.33 -9.38 -29.57
C ALA A 335 -14.79 -10.78 -29.11
N ILE A 336 -16.05 -11.15 -29.34
CA ILE A 336 -16.63 -12.45 -28.94
C ILE A 336 -16.98 -13.26 -30.18
N ASN A 337 -16.44 -14.48 -30.26
CA ASN A 337 -16.83 -15.46 -31.24
C ASN A 337 -18.07 -16.25 -30.76
N TYR A 338 -19.23 -15.88 -31.29
CA TYR A 338 -20.51 -16.55 -31.05
C TYR A 338 -20.74 -17.80 -31.92
N THR A 339 -19.80 -18.21 -32.77
CA THR A 339 -19.92 -19.47 -33.55
C THR A 339 -19.49 -20.70 -32.75
N THR A 340 -18.88 -20.55 -31.57
CA THR A 340 -18.53 -21.65 -30.67
C THR A 340 -19.56 -21.81 -29.55
N TYR A 341 -19.70 -23.02 -29.02
CA TYR A 341 -20.49 -23.27 -27.80
C TYR A 341 -19.64 -23.99 -26.75
N PRO A 342 -19.38 -23.38 -25.58
CA PRO A 342 -19.72 -22.00 -25.21
C PRO A 342 -19.04 -20.95 -26.10
N PRO A 343 -19.51 -19.68 -26.10
CA PRO A 343 -18.84 -18.58 -26.78
C PRO A 343 -17.40 -18.40 -26.31
N THR A 344 -16.52 -17.96 -27.21
CA THR A 344 -15.08 -17.75 -26.95
C THR A 344 -14.65 -16.32 -27.27
N GLY A 345 -13.48 -15.90 -26.80
CA GLY A 345 -12.84 -14.69 -27.31
C GLY A 345 -12.46 -14.90 -28.78
N ALA A 346 -12.71 -13.90 -29.62
CA ALA A 346 -12.26 -13.95 -31.01
C ALA A 346 -10.72 -14.02 -31.07
N ASN A 347 -10.18 -14.72 -32.07
CA ASN A 347 -8.74 -15.05 -32.12
C ASN A 347 -7.98 -14.33 -33.25
N TYR A 348 -8.45 -13.15 -33.64
CA TYR A 348 -7.78 -12.31 -34.62
C TYR A 348 -6.40 -11.86 -34.13
N GLN A 349 -5.38 -12.10 -34.95
CA GLN A 349 -3.98 -11.80 -34.65
C GLN A 349 -3.60 -10.35 -34.98
N ASN A 350 -4.36 -9.72 -35.88
CA ASN A 350 -4.20 -8.37 -36.42
C ASN A 350 -5.22 -7.36 -35.85
N HIS A 351 -5.99 -7.75 -34.83
CA HIS A 351 -6.90 -6.89 -34.08
C HIS A 351 -6.76 -7.21 -32.58
N PHE A 352 -7.05 -6.23 -31.72
CA PHE A 352 -7.14 -6.41 -30.28
C PHE A 352 -8.50 -6.98 -29.88
N ILE A 353 -8.51 -7.78 -28.82
CA ILE A 353 -9.67 -8.51 -28.32
C ILE A 353 -10.05 -8.01 -26.92
N GLY A 354 -9.10 -8.05 -25.97
CA GLY A 354 -9.26 -7.55 -24.61
C GLY A 354 -7.91 -7.27 -23.97
N VAL A 355 -7.40 -6.05 -24.17
CA VAL A 355 -6.09 -5.62 -23.67
C VAL A 355 -6.18 -5.26 -22.19
N GLN A 356 -5.24 -5.80 -21.41
CA GLN A 356 -5.19 -5.61 -19.96
C GLN A 356 -4.03 -4.71 -19.50
N SER A 357 -2.90 -4.70 -20.20
CA SER A 357 -1.77 -3.77 -19.93
C SER A 357 -1.18 -3.19 -21.22
N VAL A 358 -0.69 -1.95 -21.10
CA VAL A 358 0.10 -1.23 -22.10
C VAL A 358 1.32 -0.62 -21.42
N VAL A 359 2.51 -0.83 -22.00
CA VAL A 359 3.80 -0.47 -21.40
C VAL A 359 4.76 -0.01 -22.50
N ILE A 360 5.55 1.02 -22.23
CA ILE A 360 6.61 1.48 -23.15
C ILE A 360 7.95 0.93 -22.70
N ASP A 361 8.75 0.43 -23.64
CA ASP A 361 10.09 -0.09 -23.36
C ASP A 361 11.18 0.99 -23.44
N SER A 362 12.41 0.64 -23.06
CA SER A 362 13.56 1.55 -23.05
C SER A 362 14.07 1.96 -24.44
N LEU A 363 13.39 1.56 -25.52
CA LEU A 363 13.60 2.03 -26.90
C LEU A 363 12.46 2.94 -27.39
N ASP A 364 11.60 3.42 -26.49
CA ASP A 364 10.40 4.24 -26.74
C ASP A 364 9.38 3.57 -27.69
N ARG A 365 9.24 2.23 -27.57
CA ARG A 365 8.25 1.43 -28.30
C ARG A 365 7.10 1.06 -27.37
N LEU A 366 5.87 1.20 -27.83
CA LEU A 366 4.69 0.75 -27.07
C LEU A 366 4.50 -0.75 -27.28
N TRP A 367 4.32 -1.48 -26.19
CA TRP A 367 3.87 -2.86 -26.19
C TRP A 367 2.48 -2.96 -25.58
N VAL A 368 1.68 -3.87 -26.14
CA VAL A 368 0.27 -4.08 -25.82
C VAL A 368 0.06 -5.55 -25.49
N LEU A 369 -0.43 -5.84 -24.28
CA LEU A 369 -0.72 -7.20 -23.80
C LEU A 369 -2.22 -7.49 -23.91
N ASP A 370 -2.58 -8.28 -24.93
CA ASP A 370 -3.95 -8.73 -25.18
C ASP A 370 -4.18 -10.09 -24.51
N THR A 371 -5.22 -10.17 -23.67
CA THR A 371 -5.61 -11.40 -22.98
C THR A 371 -6.37 -12.38 -23.86
N GLY A 372 -6.95 -11.90 -24.97
CA GLY A 372 -7.92 -12.67 -25.75
C GLY A 372 -9.25 -12.91 -25.02
N ARG A 373 -9.53 -12.25 -23.88
CA ARG A 373 -10.73 -12.45 -23.05
C ARG A 373 -11.53 -11.16 -22.90
N VAL A 374 -12.85 -11.29 -22.89
CA VAL A 374 -13.83 -10.20 -22.69
C VAL A 374 -15.09 -10.72 -21.97
N GLN A 375 -15.96 -9.85 -21.47
CA GLN A 375 -17.25 -10.23 -20.92
C GLN A 375 -18.37 -10.18 -21.97
N GLU A 376 -19.22 -11.20 -21.94
CA GLU A 376 -20.56 -11.18 -22.53
C GLU A 376 -21.47 -10.11 -21.89
N PRO A 377 -22.58 -9.70 -22.53
CA PRO A 377 -23.58 -8.80 -21.93
C PRO A 377 -24.15 -9.28 -20.59
N ASN A 378 -24.11 -10.59 -20.31
CA ASN A 378 -24.52 -11.20 -19.04
C ASN A 378 -23.46 -11.08 -17.91
N GLY A 379 -22.22 -10.69 -18.22
CA GLY A 379 -21.08 -10.58 -17.29
C GLY A 379 -20.14 -11.80 -17.23
N THR A 380 -20.38 -12.84 -18.04
CA THR A 380 -19.52 -14.03 -18.12
C THR A 380 -18.26 -13.70 -18.92
N ILE A 381 -17.10 -13.94 -18.35
CA ILE A 381 -15.81 -13.81 -19.05
C ILE A 381 -15.63 -15.03 -19.96
N VAL A 382 -15.52 -14.81 -21.27
CA VAL A 382 -15.29 -15.91 -22.22
C VAL A 382 -13.87 -16.45 -22.12
N ASN A 383 -13.68 -17.72 -22.49
CA ASN A 383 -12.34 -18.29 -22.63
C ASN A 383 -11.67 -17.78 -23.91
N ALA A 384 -10.39 -17.47 -23.83
CA ALA A 384 -9.56 -17.16 -24.98
C ALA A 384 -9.25 -18.41 -25.82
N VAL A 385 -8.91 -18.19 -27.09
CA VAL A 385 -8.47 -19.21 -28.06
C VAL A 385 -7.15 -18.73 -28.68
N VAL A 386 -6.24 -19.66 -29.03
CA VAL A 386 -4.92 -19.35 -29.61
C VAL A 386 -5.06 -18.41 -30.81
N GLY A 387 -4.29 -17.30 -30.79
CA GLY A 387 -4.43 -16.14 -31.68
C GLY A 387 -5.06 -14.91 -30.98
N GLY A 388 -5.92 -15.16 -29.97
CA GLY A 388 -6.46 -14.13 -29.08
C GLY A 388 -5.39 -13.58 -28.12
N PRO A 389 -4.82 -14.40 -27.22
CA PRO A 389 -3.75 -13.98 -26.31
C PRO A 389 -2.45 -13.69 -27.08
N LYS A 390 -1.96 -12.46 -26.98
CA LYS A 390 -0.79 -11.99 -27.74
C LYS A 390 -0.13 -10.76 -27.12
N LEU A 391 1.14 -10.57 -27.45
CA LEU A 391 1.95 -9.39 -27.14
C LEU A 391 2.29 -8.67 -28.45
N VAL A 392 1.83 -7.43 -28.60
CA VAL A 392 1.94 -6.65 -29.85
C VAL A 392 2.85 -5.44 -29.64
N GLY A 393 3.88 -5.30 -30.49
CA GLY A 393 4.84 -4.20 -30.46
C GLY A 393 4.53 -3.15 -31.52
N ILE A 394 4.46 -1.87 -31.11
CA ILE A 394 4.08 -0.72 -31.94
C ILE A 394 5.18 0.34 -31.90
N ASN A 395 5.59 0.82 -33.08
CA ASN A 395 6.56 1.87 -33.23
C ASN A 395 5.89 3.25 -33.05
N LEU A 396 6.32 4.03 -32.05
CA LEU A 396 5.74 5.35 -31.77
C LEU A 396 6.14 6.46 -32.76
N SER A 397 7.11 6.22 -33.66
CA SER A 397 7.50 7.23 -34.66
C SER A 397 6.56 7.29 -35.87
N ASN A 398 5.82 6.22 -36.15
CA ASN A 398 4.94 6.11 -37.32
C ASN A 398 3.61 5.37 -37.02
N ASN A 399 3.36 5.00 -35.77
CA ASN A 399 2.21 4.25 -35.26
C ASN A 399 2.00 2.86 -35.92
N THR A 400 3.01 2.26 -36.58
CA THR A 400 2.87 0.92 -37.18
C THR A 400 3.20 -0.20 -36.18
N VAL A 401 2.41 -1.27 -36.18
CA VAL A 401 2.78 -2.54 -35.53
C VAL A 401 4.01 -3.11 -36.24
N PHE A 402 5.06 -3.45 -35.48
CA PHE A 402 6.28 -4.08 -35.99
C PHE A 402 6.39 -5.57 -35.64
N GLN A 403 5.61 -6.05 -34.66
CA GLN A 403 5.67 -7.43 -34.19
C GLN A 403 4.38 -7.84 -33.47
N THR A 404 3.95 -9.09 -33.68
CA THR A 404 2.94 -9.77 -32.86
C THR A 404 3.51 -11.12 -32.42
N ILE A 405 3.56 -11.37 -31.12
CA ILE A 405 3.91 -12.67 -30.53
C ILE A 405 2.62 -13.30 -30.02
N ILE A 406 2.29 -14.50 -30.49
CA ILE A 406 1.07 -15.23 -30.11
C ILE A 406 1.43 -16.29 -29.08
N PHE A 407 0.69 -16.39 -27.99
CA PHE A 407 0.95 -17.39 -26.96
C PHE A 407 0.32 -18.74 -27.31
N PRO A 408 1.08 -19.86 -27.26
CA PRO A 408 0.51 -21.20 -27.41
C PRO A 408 -0.29 -21.61 -26.17
N ALA A 409 -1.18 -22.60 -26.32
CA ALA A 409 -2.19 -22.95 -25.31
C ALA A 409 -1.65 -23.54 -23.99
N ASP A 410 -0.39 -23.96 -23.96
CA ASP A 410 0.34 -24.37 -22.77
C ASP A 410 0.98 -23.19 -22.03
N VAL A 411 1.30 -22.10 -22.73
CA VAL A 411 1.81 -20.84 -22.17
C VAL A 411 0.68 -19.88 -21.77
N ALA A 412 -0.41 -19.84 -22.54
CA ALA A 412 -1.64 -19.12 -22.22
C ALA A 412 -2.87 -20.01 -22.46
N PRO A 413 -3.19 -20.90 -21.50
CA PRO A 413 -4.50 -21.56 -21.44
C PRO A 413 -5.67 -20.57 -21.57
N GLY A 414 -6.81 -21.02 -22.08
CA GLY A 414 -7.95 -20.13 -22.38
C GLY A 414 -8.58 -19.40 -21.18
N ASP A 415 -8.25 -19.78 -19.96
CA ASP A 415 -8.64 -19.15 -18.68
C ASP A 415 -7.48 -18.40 -17.99
N SER A 416 -6.32 -18.26 -18.65
CA SER A 416 -5.28 -17.32 -18.22
C SER A 416 -5.83 -15.89 -18.16
N TYR A 417 -5.23 -15.07 -17.32
CA TYR A 417 -5.43 -13.63 -17.34
C TYR A 417 -4.07 -12.93 -17.24
N LEU A 418 -3.44 -12.78 -18.41
CA LEU A 418 -2.14 -12.14 -18.55
C LEU A 418 -2.29 -10.65 -18.21
N ASN A 419 -1.87 -10.24 -17.01
CA ASN A 419 -2.21 -8.92 -16.50
C ASN A 419 -1.18 -7.86 -16.93
N ASP A 420 0.03 -7.90 -16.39
CA ASP A 420 1.02 -6.83 -16.58
C ASP A 420 2.39 -7.36 -17.06
N VAL A 421 3.21 -6.51 -17.67
CA VAL A 421 4.43 -6.89 -18.42
C VAL A 421 5.61 -5.94 -18.22
N ARG A 422 6.82 -6.46 -17.95
CA ARG A 422 8.06 -5.65 -17.95
C ARG A 422 9.12 -6.26 -18.86
N PHE A 423 9.90 -5.38 -19.48
CA PHE A 423 10.87 -5.71 -20.53
C PHE A 423 12.31 -5.57 -20.02
N ASP A 424 13.11 -6.62 -20.17
CA ASP A 424 14.56 -6.56 -20.00
C ASP A 424 15.19 -6.57 -21.40
N LEU A 425 15.78 -5.44 -21.80
CA LEU A 425 16.43 -5.24 -23.11
C LEU A 425 17.96 -5.21 -23.00
N ARG A 426 18.53 -5.69 -21.90
CA ARG A 426 19.99 -5.77 -21.73
C ARG A 426 20.60 -6.73 -22.76
N PRO A 427 21.79 -6.44 -23.30
CA PRO A 427 22.41 -7.28 -24.32
C PRO A 427 22.79 -8.66 -23.76
N ASN A 428 22.76 -9.68 -24.62
CA ASN A 428 23.24 -11.05 -24.36
C ASN A 428 22.53 -11.82 -23.22
N ILE A 429 21.37 -11.36 -22.74
CA ILE A 429 20.59 -12.07 -21.71
C ILE A 429 19.77 -13.26 -22.25
N THR A 430 19.51 -13.28 -23.56
CA THR A 430 18.90 -14.39 -24.31
C THR A 430 19.67 -14.67 -25.61
N ALA A 431 19.42 -15.81 -26.24
CA ALA A 431 20.10 -16.22 -27.48
C ALA A 431 19.77 -15.34 -28.70
N SER A 432 18.60 -14.68 -28.74
CA SER A 432 18.22 -13.80 -29.86
C SER A 432 18.87 -12.42 -29.80
N GLY A 433 19.32 -11.99 -28.62
CA GLY A 433 19.83 -10.65 -28.37
C GLY A 433 18.79 -9.53 -28.53
N LYS A 434 17.48 -9.85 -28.58
CA LYS A 434 16.38 -8.86 -28.70
C LYS A 434 15.71 -8.49 -27.37
N GLY A 435 16.13 -9.12 -26.27
CA GLY A 435 15.55 -8.94 -24.94
C GLY A 435 14.45 -9.94 -24.64
N VAL A 436 13.85 -9.78 -23.46
CA VAL A 436 12.84 -10.69 -22.90
C VAL A 436 11.72 -9.89 -22.23
N ALA A 437 10.48 -10.38 -22.33
CA ALA A 437 9.36 -9.91 -21.52
C ALA A 437 9.08 -10.87 -20.36
N TYR A 438 8.76 -10.30 -19.20
CA TYR A 438 8.22 -10.99 -18.04
C TYR A 438 6.78 -10.55 -17.84
N ILE A 439 5.86 -11.50 -17.77
CA ILE A 439 4.40 -11.29 -17.73
C ILE A 439 3.81 -11.99 -16.50
N THR A 440 2.85 -11.36 -15.82
CA THR A 440 2.06 -12.01 -14.75
C THR A 440 0.79 -12.63 -15.27
N ASP A 441 0.39 -13.78 -14.70
CA ASP A 441 -0.92 -14.40 -14.93
C ASP A 441 -1.74 -14.38 -13.62
N SER A 442 -2.73 -13.48 -13.57
CA SER A 442 -3.57 -13.23 -12.39
C SER A 442 -4.87 -14.04 -12.35
N SER A 443 -5.03 -14.99 -13.30
CA SER A 443 -6.19 -15.90 -13.46
C SER A 443 -6.92 -16.26 -12.16
N ILE A 444 -8.18 -15.83 -12.06
CA ILE A 444 -9.08 -16.11 -10.93
C ILE A 444 -9.56 -17.57 -10.93
N GLU A 445 -9.45 -18.25 -12.06
CA GLU A 445 -9.65 -19.69 -12.26
C GLU A 445 -8.51 -20.53 -11.67
N GLY A 446 -7.43 -19.89 -11.21
CA GLY A 446 -6.39 -20.50 -10.39
C GLY A 446 -5.14 -20.93 -11.15
N ARG A 447 -5.12 -20.84 -12.49
CA ARG A 447 -3.92 -21.12 -13.31
C ARG A 447 -2.92 -19.97 -13.31
N THR A 448 -2.69 -19.39 -12.14
CA THR A 448 -1.74 -18.31 -11.88
C THR A 448 -0.29 -18.75 -12.11
N GLY A 449 0.58 -17.80 -12.52
CA GLY A 449 1.97 -18.07 -12.90
C GLY A 449 2.72 -16.82 -13.33
N LEU A 450 3.97 -17.01 -13.76
CA LEU A 450 4.75 -16.04 -14.53
C LEU A 450 5.00 -16.59 -15.94
N VAL A 451 4.81 -15.77 -16.97
CA VAL A 451 5.15 -16.09 -18.37
C VAL A 451 6.43 -15.34 -18.76
N ILE A 452 7.32 -16.01 -19.49
CA ILE A 452 8.57 -15.46 -19.99
C ILE A 452 8.56 -15.58 -21.52
N VAL A 453 9.03 -14.55 -22.23
CA VAL A 453 8.96 -14.45 -23.70
C VAL A 453 10.27 -13.90 -24.26
N ASP A 454 10.99 -14.63 -25.11
CA ASP A 454 12.09 -14.07 -25.88
C ASP A 454 11.56 -13.21 -27.04
N LEU A 455 11.94 -11.93 -27.07
CA LEU A 455 11.37 -10.95 -28.00
C LEU A 455 11.88 -11.08 -29.45
N GLY A 456 12.87 -11.94 -29.71
CA GLY A 456 13.45 -12.13 -31.04
C GLY A 456 12.99 -13.41 -31.74
N THR A 457 12.70 -14.45 -30.97
CA THR A 457 12.17 -15.74 -31.46
C THR A 457 10.65 -15.85 -31.30
N GLY A 458 10.07 -15.16 -30.31
CA GLY A 458 8.69 -15.41 -29.87
C GLY A 458 8.53 -16.68 -29.03
N GLU A 459 9.61 -17.40 -28.69
CA GLU A 459 9.56 -18.53 -27.78
C GLU A 459 9.12 -18.06 -26.39
N SER A 460 8.24 -18.82 -25.75
CA SER A 460 7.71 -18.48 -24.43
C SER A 460 7.45 -19.72 -23.58
N TRP A 461 7.52 -19.56 -22.25
CA TRP A 461 7.33 -20.61 -21.26
C TRP A 461 6.75 -20.06 -19.96
N ARG A 462 6.30 -20.95 -19.07
CA ARG A 462 5.70 -20.61 -17.76
C ARG A 462 6.60 -21.03 -16.60
N HIS A 463 6.56 -20.25 -15.53
CA HIS A 463 7.18 -20.55 -14.24
C HIS A 463 6.26 -20.27 -13.05
N LEU A 464 6.58 -20.91 -11.93
CA LEU A 464 5.89 -20.84 -10.64
C LEU A 464 4.40 -21.26 -10.71
N GLN A 465 4.01 -22.13 -11.65
CA GLN A 465 2.59 -22.37 -11.92
C GLN A 465 1.87 -23.02 -10.74
N GLY A 466 0.86 -22.35 -10.20
CA GLY A 466 0.14 -22.80 -9.00
C GLY A 466 0.96 -22.69 -7.70
N SER A 467 2.13 -22.06 -7.71
CA SER A 467 2.91 -21.77 -6.50
C SER A 467 2.16 -20.83 -5.56
N GLN A 468 2.34 -21.00 -4.25
CA GLN A 468 1.86 -20.08 -3.21
C GLN A 468 2.34 -18.62 -3.41
N TYR A 469 3.45 -18.42 -4.13
CA TYR A 469 3.98 -17.09 -4.41
C TYR A 469 3.16 -16.34 -5.47
N VAL A 470 2.53 -17.05 -6.42
CA VAL A 470 1.64 -16.47 -7.43
C VAL A 470 0.16 -16.59 -7.06
N ALA A 471 -0.31 -17.75 -6.58
CA ALA A 471 -1.72 -17.99 -6.25
C ALA A 471 -2.26 -17.07 -5.13
N PRO A 472 -3.54 -16.68 -5.14
CA PRO A 472 -4.13 -15.85 -4.08
C PRO A 472 -3.99 -16.49 -2.68
N ALA A 473 -3.92 -15.68 -1.64
CA ALA A 473 -3.87 -16.19 -0.27
C ALA A 473 -5.25 -16.74 0.17
N GLN A 474 -5.25 -17.88 0.85
CA GLN A 474 -6.50 -18.52 1.29
C GLN A 474 -7.29 -17.59 2.24
N GLN A 475 -8.59 -17.43 1.96
CA GLN A 475 -9.52 -16.57 2.72
C GLN A 475 -9.04 -15.10 2.83
N PHE A 476 -8.35 -14.60 1.80
CA PHE A 476 -7.82 -13.24 1.78
C PHE A 476 -8.93 -12.18 1.71
N LEU A 477 -8.86 -11.20 2.62
CA LEU A 477 -9.76 -10.06 2.65
C LEU A 477 -8.98 -8.75 2.79
N ALA A 478 -9.23 -7.82 1.88
CA ALA A 478 -8.75 -6.44 1.89
C ALA A 478 -9.84 -5.49 2.40
N TYR A 479 -9.44 -4.31 2.89
CA TYR A 479 -10.37 -3.28 3.35
C TYR A 479 -10.09 -1.93 2.68
N VAL A 480 -10.91 -1.55 1.70
CA VAL A 480 -10.86 -0.21 1.07
C VAL A 480 -11.85 0.70 1.78
N TRP A 481 -11.35 1.82 2.32
CA TRP A 481 -12.11 2.77 3.16
C TRP A 481 -12.86 2.11 4.35
N GLY A 482 -12.33 0.98 4.85
CA GLY A 482 -12.94 0.19 5.93
C GLY A 482 -14.03 -0.79 5.48
N VAL A 483 -14.34 -0.86 4.18
CA VAL A 483 -15.29 -1.81 3.61
C VAL A 483 -14.56 -3.08 3.12
N PRO A 484 -15.04 -4.29 3.44
CA PRO A 484 -14.41 -5.53 2.99
C PRO A 484 -14.58 -5.76 1.48
N PHE A 485 -13.47 -5.99 0.79
CA PHE A 485 -13.38 -6.28 -0.64
C PHE A 485 -13.58 -7.79 -0.89
N TYR A 486 -14.85 -8.22 -0.90
CA TYR A 486 -15.26 -9.58 -1.29
C TYR A 486 -15.38 -9.71 -2.81
N ALA A 487 -15.30 -10.94 -3.31
CA ALA A 487 -15.68 -11.27 -4.68
C ALA A 487 -17.18 -11.62 -4.75
N TYR A 488 -17.84 -11.15 -5.80
CA TYR A 488 -19.22 -11.49 -6.13
C TYR A 488 -19.32 -12.04 -7.56
N GLN A 489 -20.07 -13.14 -7.70
CA GLN A 489 -20.49 -13.70 -8.99
C GLN A 489 -22.00 -13.99 -8.92
N ALA A 490 -22.72 -13.69 -10.01
CA ALA A 490 -24.17 -13.87 -10.06
C ALA A 490 -24.54 -15.35 -9.84
N GLY A 491 -25.51 -15.59 -8.94
CA GLY A 491 -25.98 -16.92 -8.56
C GLY A 491 -25.06 -17.70 -7.61
N GLN A 492 -23.88 -17.18 -7.25
CA GLN A 492 -22.94 -17.82 -6.32
C GLN A 492 -22.95 -17.16 -4.93
N PRO A 493 -22.53 -17.87 -3.86
CA PRO A 493 -22.20 -17.27 -2.57
C PRO A 493 -21.06 -16.24 -2.71
N LEU A 494 -21.03 -15.25 -1.82
CA LEU A 494 -19.88 -14.34 -1.69
C LEU A 494 -18.61 -15.13 -1.37
N SER A 495 -17.52 -14.81 -2.08
CA SER A 495 -16.24 -15.49 -1.97
C SER A 495 -15.10 -14.50 -1.73
N PHE A 496 -13.88 -15.01 -1.54
CA PHE A 496 -12.68 -14.19 -1.34
C PHE A 496 -12.03 -13.91 -2.71
N GLN A 497 -11.35 -12.77 -2.83
CA GLN A 497 -10.80 -12.32 -4.11
C GLN A 497 -9.69 -13.23 -4.63
N GLY A 498 -9.88 -13.75 -5.85
CA GLY A 498 -9.06 -14.81 -6.45
C GLY A 498 -7.84 -14.34 -7.23
N PHE A 499 -7.65 -13.03 -7.41
CA PHE A 499 -6.58 -12.48 -8.25
C PHE A 499 -5.18 -12.95 -7.83
N GLY A 500 -4.48 -13.56 -8.79
CA GLY A 500 -3.16 -14.18 -8.67
C GLY A 500 -2.00 -13.20 -8.61
N ALA A 501 -0.86 -13.58 -9.20
CA ALA A 501 0.26 -12.67 -9.39
C ALA A 501 -0.15 -11.58 -10.36
N ASP A 502 0.15 -10.33 -10.04
CA ASP A 502 -0.47 -9.21 -10.71
C ASP A 502 0.55 -8.09 -10.99
N GLY A 503 0.76 -7.17 -10.05
CA GLY A 503 1.84 -6.20 -10.14
C GLY A 503 3.21 -6.86 -10.29
N ILE A 504 4.00 -6.28 -11.18
CA ILE A 504 5.31 -6.75 -11.62
C ILE A 504 6.22 -5.55 -11.86
N ALA A 505 7.47 -5.64 -11.42
CA ALA A 505 8.48 -4.61 -11.59
C ALA A 505 9.85 -5.25 -11.80
N LEU A 506 10.58 -4.78 -12.81
CA LEU A 506 11.96 -5.18 -13.03
C LEU A 506 12.87 -4.28 -12.19
N SER A 507 13.83 -4.85 -11.46
CA SER A 507 14.91 -4.08 -10.83
C SER A 507 15.66 -3.19 -11.85
N ALA A 508 16.18 -2.05 -11.41
CA ALA A 508 16.85 -1.10 -12.31
C ALA A 508 18.17 -1.63 -12.93
N ASP A 509 18.75 -2.70 -12.37
CA ASP A 509 19.87 -3.45 -12.95
C ASP A 509 19.43 -4.67 -13.79
N GLY A 510 18.15 -5.09 -13.68
CA GLY A 510 17.55 -6.25 -14.34
C GLY A 510 17.82 -7.61 -13.67
N GLU A 511 18.43 -7.67 -12.48
CA GLU A 511 18.82 -8.94 -11.86
C GLU A 511 17.69 -9.61 -11.05
N ASP A 512 16.84 -8.84 -10.37
CA ASP A 512 15.63 -9.30 -9.65
C ASP A 512 14.35 -8.90 -10.41
N LEU A 513 13.41 -9.83 -10.57
CA LEU A 513 12.01 -9.51 -10.91
C LEU A 513 11.21 -9.44 -9.61
N PHE A 514 10.63 -8.28 -9.31
CA PHE A 514 9.69 -8.09 -8.20
C PHE A 514 8.27 -8.39 -8.65
N PHE A 515 7.52 -9.15 -7.84
CA PHE A 515 6.14 -9.52 -8.16
C PHE A 515 5.30 -9.76 -6.89
N GLY A 516 3.99 -9.79 -7.05
CA GLY A 516 3.04 -10.07 -5.98
C GLY A 516 1.61 -9.93 -6.48
N GLY A 517 0.65 -10.47 -5.72
CA GLY A 517 -0.75 -10.47 -6.13
C GLY A 517 -1.63 -9.45 -5.41
N VAL A 518 -2.78 -9.15 -6.01
CA VAL A 518 -3.89 -8.41 -5.38
C VAL A 518 -4.53 -9.24 -4.27
N GLY A 519 -4.68 -10.56 -4.47
CA GLY A 519 -5.17 -11.52 -3.47
C GLY A 519 -4.22 -11.78 -2.29
N LYS A 520 -3.26 -10.89 -2.01
CA LYS A 520 -2.30 -10.98 -0.89
C LYS A 520 -1.69 -9.62 -0.53
N ARG A 521 -0.97 -9.57 0.60
CA ARG A 521 -0.23 -8.36 1.07
C ARG A 521 1.28 -8.41 0.87
N TYR A 522 1.84 -9.51 0.34
CA TYR A 522 3.29 -9.72 0.26
C TYR A 522 3.88 -9.27 -1.07
N LEU A 523 5.07 -8.66 -0.99
CA LEU A 523 5.99 -8.47 -2.10
C LEU A 523 6.97 -9.64 -2.13
N TYR A 524 7.26 -10.16 -3.32
CA TYR A 524 8.29 -11.16 -3.58
C TYR A 524 9.29 -10.62 -4.60
N SER A 525 10.45 -11.27 -4.71
CA SER A 525 11.25 -11.22 -5.92
C SER A 525 11.82 -12.59 -6.27
N VAL A 526 12.28 -12.74 -7.51
CA VAL A 526 13.02 -13.91 -7.98
C VAL A 526 14.11 -13.45 -8.97
N PRO A 527 15.33 -14.01 -8.94
CA PRO A 527 16.36 -13.62 -9.90
C PRO A 527 15.94 -13.90 -11.34
N THR A 528 16.05 -12.91 -12.22
CA THR A 528 15.60 -12.98 -13.61
C THR A 528 16.29 -14.10 -14.41
N ALA A 529 17.55 -14.39 -14.07
CA ALA A 529 18.33 -15.51 -14.62
C ALA A 529 17.74 -16.90 -14.27
N ARG A 530 16.93 -17.03 -13.21
CA ARG A 530 16.18 -18.26 -12.90
C ARG A 530 14.96 -18.42 -13.80
N LEU A 531 14.27 -17.31 -14.09
CA LEU A 531 13.12 -17.30 -14.99
C LEU A 531 13.52 -17.47 -16.47
N ARG A 532 14.72 -17.01 -16.88
CA ARG A 532 15.23 -17.19 -18.25
C ARG A 532 15.69 -18.60 -18.60
N ALA A 533 15.84 -19.50 -17.62
CA ALA A 533 16.31 -20.86 -17.87
C ALA A 533 15.13 -21.78 -18.19
N ASN A 534 15.01 -22.28 -19.42
CA ASN A 534 13.96 -23.22 -19.82
C ASN A 534 14.48 -24.67 -19.91
N GLY A 535 14.87 -25.25 -18.76
CA GLY A 535 15.39 -26.62 -18.65
C GLY A 535 14.68 -27.47 -17.58
N PRO A 536 14.86 -28.81 -17.55
CA PRO A 536 14.04 -29.74 -16.77
C PRO A 536 14.07 -29.57 -15.24
N PHE A 537 15.02 -28.80 -14.70
CA PHE A 537 15.10 -28.48 -13.27
C PHE A 537 14.74 -27.02 -12.95
N SER A 538 14.41 -26.20 -13.96
CA SER A 538 14.36 -24.74 -13.81
C SER A 538 13.18 -24.29 -12.96
N GLU A 539 12.02 -24.96 -13.05
CA GLU A 539 10.86 -24.64 -12.20
C GLU A 539 11.18 -24.82 -10.71
N ALA A 540 11.81 -25.94 -10.34
CA ALA A 540 12.24 -26.19 -8.97
C ALA A 540 13.32 -25.19 -8.50
N LEU A 541 14.20 -24.75 -9.40
CA LEU A 541 15.22 -23.74 -9.12
C LEU A 541 14.64 -22.31 -9.03
N ALA A 542 13.56 -22.01 -9.77
CA ALA A 542 12.85 -20.74 -9.70
C ALA A 542 12.06 -20.64 -8.38
N GLU A 543 11.23 -21.63 -8.07
CA GLU A 543 10.46 -21.74 -6.81
C GLU A 543 11.38 -21.65 -5.57
N ALA A 544 12.51 -22.38 -5.59
CA ALA A 544 13.50 -22.34 -4.51
C ALA A 544 14.31 -21.03 -4.44
N SER A 545 14.23 -20.15 -5.45
CA SER A 545 14.89 -18.85 -5.49
C SER A 545 13.95 -17.67 -5.19
N VAL A 546 12.66 -17.90 -4.92
CA VAL A 546 11.73 -16.81 -4.58
C VAL A 546 12.01 -16.28 -3.16
N VAL A 547 12.19 -14.98 -3.04
CA VAL A 547 12.46 -14.28 -1.77
C VAL A 547 11.25 -13.43 -1.39
N SER A 548 10.66 -13.67 -0.21
CA SER A 548 9.67 -12.74 0.36
C SER A 548 10.37 -11.47 0.86
N ARG A 549 9.95 -10.31 0.32
CA ARG A 549 10.56 -9.00 0.59
C ARG A 549 9.85 -8.22 1.70
N GLY A 550 8.69 -8.70 2.15
CA GLY A 550 7.89 -8.08 3.22
C GLY A 550 6.43 -7.90 2.83
N GLN A 551 5.69 -7.11 3.61
CA GLN A 551 4.30 -6.75 3.30
C GLN A 551 4.21 -5.30 2.80
N LYS A 552 3.51 -5.13 1.67
CA LYS A 552 3.33 -3.89 0.91
C LYS A 552 1.94 -3.23 1.06
N GLY A 553 0.96 -3.99 1.56
CA GLY A 553 -0.47 -3.65 1.46
C GLY A 553 -1.12 -4.32 0.24
N VAL A 554 -2.30 -3.82 -0.17
CA VAL A 554 -3.04 -4.33 -1.34
C VAL A 554 -2.92 -3.34 -2.50
N SER A 555 -2.65 -3.87 -3.69
CA SER A 555 -2.18 -3.13 -4.85
C SER A 555 -2.32 -4.00 -6.11
N ASP A 556 -2.63 -3.39 -7.25
CA ASP A 556 -2.39 -3.98 -8.56
C ASP A 556 -0.92 -3.79 -8.96
N GLY A 557 -0.64 -2.98 -9.97
CA GLY A 557 0.65 -2.76 -10.62
C GLY A 557 1.76 -2.23 -9.71
N TYR A 558 3.00 -2.47 -10.13
CA TYR A 558 4.23 -1.90 -9.57
C TYR A 558 4.98 -1.11 -10.65
N GLU A 559 5.94 -0.31 -10.25
CA GLU A 559 6.86 0.36 -11.20
C GLU A 559 8.22 0.59 -10.57
N THR A 560 9.28 0.69 -11.38
CA THR A 560 10.65 0.96 -10.92
C THR A 560 11.13 2.33 -11.41
N ASP A 561 11.79 3.12 -10.56
CA ASP A 561 12.50 4.33 -10.98
C ASP A 561 14.02 4.13 -11.21
N THR A 562 14.68 5.17 -11.71
CA THR A 562 16.13 5.22 -11.92
C THR A 562 16.96 5.18 -10.63
N ASN A 563 16.33 5.26 -9.44
CA ASN A 563 16.97 5.04 -8.15
C ASN A 563 16.90 3.57 -7.69
N GLY A 564 16.18 2.72 -8.45
CA GLY A 564 15.93 1.32 -8.10
C GLY A 564 14.83 1.14 -7.04
N TYR A 565 13.98 2.13 -6.80
CA TYR A 565 12.83 1.99 -5.90
C TYR A 565 11.67 1.30 -6.61
N ILE A 566 11.08 0.30 -5.94
CA ILE A 566 9.93 -0.45 -6.44
C ILE A 566 8.66 0.18 -5.86
N TYR A 567 7.97 1.01 -6.63
CA TYR A 567 6.71 1.64 -6.27
C TYR A 567 5.56 0.64 -6.37
N HIS A 568 4.59 0.77 -5.48
CA HIS A 568 3.38 -0.06 -5.46
C HIS A 568 2.20 0.72 -4.87
N GLY A 569 0.99 0.40 -5.34
CA GLY A 569 -0.23 0.89 -4.70
C GLY A 569 -0.35 0.44 -3.23
N ASN A 570 -1.29 1.05 -2.53
CA ASN A 570 -1.75 0.62 -1.20
C ASN A 570 -3.20 1.09 -0.98
N ALA A 571 -4.15 0.38 -1.60
CA ALA A 571 -5.58 0.70 -1.59
C ALA A 571 -6.20 0.71 -0.17
N GLU A 572 -5.66 -0.09 0.75
CA GLU A 572 -6.07 -0.09 2.16
C GLU A 572 -5.64 1.17 2.92
N GLN A 573 -4.75 1.99 2.32
CA GLN A 573 -4.16 3.18 2.92
C GLN A 573 -4.28 4.43 2.06
N ASN A 574 -5.07 4.42 0.99
CA ASN A 574 -5.24 5.54 0.06
C ASN A 574 -3.89 6.14 -0.40
N ALA A 575 -2.98 5.28 -0.84
CA ALA A 575 -1.56 5.63 -0.95
C ALA A 575 -0.80 4.90 -2.06
N ILE A 576 0.37 5.43 -2.40
CA ILE A 576 1.47 4.73 -3.07
C ILE A 576 2.65 4.67 -2.09
N SER A 577 3.20 3.47 -1.92
CA SER A 577 4.42 3.19 -1.15
C SER A 577 5.55 2.83 -2.12
N PHE A 578 6.77 2.75 -1.60
CA PHE A 578 7.91 2.18 -2.30
C PHE A 578 8.70 1.22 -1.41
N TYR A 579 9.20 0.15 -2.00
CA TYR A 579 10.21 -0.73 -1.42
C TYR A 579 11.61 -0.33 -1.94
N ASN A 580 12.58 -0.27 -1.03
CA ASN A 580 13.98 0.02 -1.34
C ASN A 580 14.83 -1.26 -1.26
N PRO A 581 15.31 -1.82 -2.39
CA PRO A 581 16.13 -3.03 -2.40
C PRO A 581 17.46 -2.91 -1.66
N ALA A 582 18.08 -1.73 -1.62
CA ALA A 582 19.40 -1.51 -1.04
C ALA A 582 19.43 -1.58 0.50
N ASN A 583 18.28 -1.49 1.16
CA ASN A 583 18.17 -1.60 2.63
C ASN A 583 17.02 -2.51 3.12
N GLY A 584 16.16 -3.00 2.22
CA GLY A 584 15.03 -3.89 2.54
C GLY A 584 13.84 -3.21 3.22
N THR A 585 13.63 -1.90 3.04
CA THR A 585 12.52 -1.17 3.70
C THR A 585 11.42 -0.73 2.74
N ASP A 586 10.17 -1.05 3.09
CA ASP A 586 8.96 -0.36 2.61
C ASP A 586 8.86 1.04 3.25
N SER A 587 8.34 2.03 2.52
CA SER A 587 7.87 3.29 3.08
C SER A 587 6.79 3.95 2.22
N LEU A 588 5.83 4.57 2.90
CA LEU A 588 4.85 5.48 2.29
C LEU A 588 5.55 6.59 1.51
N PHE A 589 5.16 6.77 0.23
CA PHE A 589 5.59 7.91 -0.57
C PHE A 589 4.53 9.03 -0.60
N VAL A 590 3.31 8.72 -1.07
CA VAL A 590 2.20 9.67 -1.18
C VAL A 590 0.89 9.05 -0.67
N ARG A 591 0.06 9.87 -0.01
CA ARG A 591 -1.28 9.54 0.49
C ARG A 591 -2.22 10.68 0.17
N ASP A 592 -3.40 10.40 -0.38
CA ASP A 592 -4.48 11.36 -0.58
C ASP A 592 -5.81 10.60 -0.62
N PRO A 593 -6.90 11.06 0.03
CA PRO A 593 -8.16 10.31 0.11
C PRO A 593 -8.78 9.92 -1.25
N ARG A 594 -8.38 10.57 -2.35
CA ARG A 594 -8.79 10.21 -3.73
C ARG A 594 -8.22 8.87 -4.22
N LEU A 595 -7.07 8.44 -3.68
CA LEU A 595 -6.25 7.29 -4.11
C LEU A 595 -6.82 5.93 -3.70
N ASN A 596 -8.08 5.68 -4.02
CA ASN A 596 -8.82 4.52 -3.55
C ASN A 596 -8.34 3.19 -4.17
N TRP A 597 -7.88 3.22 -5.42
CA TRP A 597 -7.40 2.04 -6.13
C TRP A 597 -6.42 2.47 -7.22
N ILE A 598 -5.13 2.34 -6.93
CA ILE A 598 -4.06 2.58 -7.90
C ILE A 598 -3.86 1.28 -8.67
N ASP A 599 -4.11 1.36 -9.96
CA ASP A 599 -4.09 0.22 -10.88
C ASP A 599 -2.69 0.10 -11.49
N THR A 600 -2.39 0.90 -12.52
CA THR A 600 -1.12 0.86 -13.25
C THR A 600 -0.30 2.12 -13.00
N MET A 601 1.03 1.99 -13.08
CA MET A 601 2.01 3.07 -12.91
C MET A 601 3.01 3.06 -14.06
N SER A 602 3.49 4.25 -14.46
CA SER A 602 4.54 4.44 -15.46
C SER A 602 5.44 5.61 -15.07
N THR A 603 6.75 5.41 -15.11
CA THR A 603 7.74 6.48 -14.88
C THR A 603 8.00 7.27 -16.16
N GLY A 604 7.86 8.59 -16.08
CA GLY A 604 8.12 9.52 -17.18
C GLY A 604 9.57 10.03 -17.19
N THR A 605 10.10 10.26 -18.39
CA THR A 605 11.42 10.89 -18.60
C THR A 605 11.48 12.34 -18.10
N ASP A 606 10.33 12.95 -17.79
CA ASP A 606 10.16 14.27 -17.20
C ASP A 606 10.36 14.30 -15.67
N GLY A 607 10.63 13.14 -15.04
CA GLY A 607 10.82 13.01 -13.59
C GLY A 607 9.53 12.78 -12.79
N TYR A 608 8.39 12.64 -13.46
CA TYR A 608 7.11 12.33 -12.83
C TYR A 608 6.82 10.82 -12.86
N LEU A 609 6.12 10.32 -11.84
CA LEU A 609 5.44 9.02 -11.91
C LEU A 609 3.97 9.27 -12.20
N TYR A 610 3.47 8.66 -13.27
CA TYR A 610 2.09 8.70 -13.75
C TYR A 610 1.35 7.45 -13.30
N PHE A 611 0.08 7.57 -12.91
CA PHE A 611 -0.69 6.43 -12.43
C PHE A 611 -2.20 6.59 -12.56
N THR A 612 -2.89 5.48 -12.86
CA THR A 612 -4.34 5.42 -12.97
C THR A 612 -4.98 5.17 -11.60
N ASN A 613 -6.13 5.82 -11.35
CA ASN A 613 -6.94 5.63 -10.16
C ASN A 613 -8.40 5.33 -10.57
N ASN A 614 -8.70 4.04 -10.73
CA ASN A 614 -9.81 3.55 -11.54
C ASN A 614 -11.03 3.00 -10.76
N GLN A 615 -10.98 2.97 -9.42
CA GLN A 615 -12.14 2.58 -8.60
C GLN A 615 -12.57 1.10 -8.71
N LEU A 616 -11.66 0.15 -9.01
CA LEU A 616 -11.97 -1.29 -9.08
C LEU A 616 -12.76 -1.82 -7.86
N ALA A 617 -12.40 -1.41 -6.65
CA ALA A 617 -13.10 -1.78 -5.40
C ALA A 617 -14.58 -1.33 -5.30
N PHE A 618 -15.04 -0.51 -6.25
CA PHE A 618 -16.42 -0.04 -6.35
C PHE A 618 -17.17 -0.62 -7.56
N GLY A 619 -16.53 -1.47 -8.37
CA GLY A 619 -17.15 -2.14 -9.51
C GLY A 619 -18.12 -3.28 -9.15
N PRO A 620 -18.87 -3.79 -10.14
CA PRO A 620 -19.89 -4.83 -9.95
C PRO A 620 -19.33 -6.21 -9.52
N LEU A 621 -18.03 -6.45 -9.70
CA LEU A 621 -17.30 -7.63 -9.18
C LEU A 621 -17.23 -7.68 -7.64
N VAL A 622 -17.50 -6.55 -6.98
CA VAL A 622 -17.53 -6.38 -5.52
C VAL A 622 -18.95 -6.12 -5.02
N TRP A 623 -19.71 -5.32 -5.78
CA TRP A 623 -21.01 -4.80 -5.39
C TRP A 623 -22.15 -5.44 -6.19
N PRO A 624 -22.88 -6.41 -5.61
CA PRO A 624 -23.86 -7.21 -6.36
C PRO A 624 -24.96 -6.34 -6.95
N GLY A 625 -25.08 -6.36 -8.28
CA GLY A 625 -26.12 -5.64 -9.01
C GLY A 625 -26.06 -4.11 -8.91
N THR A 626 -24.92 -3.53 -8.50
CA THR A 626 -24.76 -2.07 -8.41
C THR A 626 -23.32 -1.68 -8.68
N ASP A 627 -23.04 -1.13 -9.85
CA ASP A 627 -21.78 -0.41 -10.05
C ASP A 627 -21.80 0.87 -9.18
N ARG A 628 -20.75 1.05 -8.37
CA ARG A 628 -20.59 2.21 -7.47
C ARG A 628 -19.45 3.11 -7.89
N ARG A 629 -18.76 2.78 -8.98
CA ARG A 629 -17.77 3.66 -9.62
C ARG A 629 -18.45 4.95 -10.08
N GLN A 630 -17.76 6.07 -9.90
CA GLN A 630 -18.24 7.39 -10.31
C GLN A 630 -17.25 8.01 -11.29
N ARG A 631 -17.75 8.37 -12.47
CA ARG A 631 -16.98 9.11 -13.48
C ARG A 631 -16.80 10.58 -13.05
N PRO A 632 -15.69 11.24 -13.41
CA PRO A 632 -14.58 10.70 -14.18
C PRO A 632 -13.66 9.79 -13.38
N PHE A 633 -13.05 8.80 -14.04
CA PHE A 633 -11.83 8.17 -13.54
C PHE A 633 -10.64 9.12 -13.77
N ALA A 634 -9.53 8.94 -13.07
CA ALA A 634 -8.42 9.90 -13.13
C ALA A 634 -7.07 9.25 -13.41
N LEU A 635 -6.32 9.85 -14.33
CA LEU A 635 -4.88 9.73 -14.42
C LEU A 635 -4.26 10.86 -13.59
N PHE A 636 -3.45 10.50 -12.61
CA PHE A 636 -2.69 11.44 -11.80
C PHE A 636 -1.19 11.33 -12.10
N ARG A 637 -0.42 12.33 -11.64
CA ARG A 637 1.03 12.23 -11.50
C ARG A 637 1.55 12.94 -10.26
N PHE A 638 2.79 12.63 -9.87
CA PHE A 638 3.56 13.40 -8.88
C PHE A 638 5.04 13.50 -9.27
N ASP A 639 5.72 14.51 -8.76
CA ASP A 639 7.17 14.70 -8.86
C ASP A 639 7.91 13.67 -7.97
N THR A 640 8.78 12.86 -8.58
CA THR A 640 9.59 11.87 -7.86
C THR A 640 10.76 12.49 -7.10
N TRP A 641 11.26 13.68 -7.50
CA TRP A 641 12.45 14.31 -6.91
C TRP A 641 12.24 14.80 -5.48
N CYS A 642 10.98 14.98 -5.03
CA CYS A 642 10.67 15.23 -3.62
C CYS A 642 11.12 14.06 -2.69
N LEU A 643 11.41 12.86 -3.23
CA LEU A 643 11.89 11.69 -2.48
C LEU A 643 13.27 11.91 -1.86
N GLU A 644 14.25 12.45 -2.62
CA GLU A 644 15.58 12.78 -2.10
C GLU A 644 15.47 13.73 -0.89
N ALA A 645 14.67 14.78 -1.02
CA ALA A 645 14.45 15.77 0.04
C ALA A 645 13.80 15.16 1.28
N ALA A 646 12.91 14.17 1.12
CA ALA A 646 12.26 13.47 2.23
C ALA A 646 13.21 12.49 2.94
N VAL A 647 13.99 11.70 2.20
CA VAL A 647 14.97 10.76 2.75
C VAL A 647 16.11 11.52 3.44
N TYR A 648 16.63 12.58 2.82
CA TYR A 648 17.64 13.44 3.44
C TYR A 648 17.12 14.10 4.72
N ARG A 649 15.83 14.50 4.78
CA ARG A 649 15.22 15.00 6.03
C ARG A 649 15.09 13.92 7.11
N ARG A 650 14.88 12.63 6.80
CA ARG A 650 14.89 11.57 7.81
C ARG A 650 16.30 11.35 8.39
N THR A 651 17.32 11.23 7.54
CA THR A 651 18.71 10.98 7.99
C THR A 651 19.30 12.18 8.73
N SER A 652 19.14 13.39 8.20
CA SER A 652 19.64 14.62 8.84
C SER A 652 18.96 14.89 10.18
N ASN A 653 17.66 14.58 10.37
CA ASN A 653 16.99 14.74 11.67
C ASN A 653 17.50 13.78 12.76
N ASP A 654 17.95 12.56 12.42
CA ASP A 654 18.56 11.67 13.43
C ASP A 654 20.00 12.10 13.75
N VAL A 655 20.74 12.60 12.75
CA VAL A 655 22.07 13.22 12.96
C VAL A 655 21.97 14.48 13.81
N THR A 656 21.03 15.39 13.55
CA THR A 656 20.87 16.63 14.35
C THR A 656 20.32 16.35 15.75
N ARG A 657 19.50 15.31 15.95
CA ARG A 657 19.12 14.87 17.31
C ARG A 657 20.31 14.31 18.09
N ARG A 658 21.24 13.61 17.44
CA ARG A 658 22.50 13.18 18.09
C ARG A 658 23.46 14.33 18.34
N SER A 659 23.61 15.26 17.40
CA SER A 659 24.54 16.39 17.54
C SER A 659 24.03 17.46 18.51
N ALA A 660 22.72 17.73 18.58
CA ALA A 660 22.14 18.62 19.59
C ALA A 660 22.40 18.11 21.01
N PHE A 661 22.22 16.81 21.25
CA PHE A 661 22.50 16.18 22.54
C PHE A 661 23.99 16.26 22.92
N HIS A 662 24.89 16.29 21.93
CA HIS A 662 26.33 16.53 22.14
C HIS A 662 26.64 18.02 22.39
N ALA A 663 26.00 18.93 21.64
CA ALA A 663 26.20 20.37 21.74
C ALA A 663 25.73 20.96 23.08
N GLU A 664 24.58 20.50 23.61
CA GLU A 664 24.15 20.87 24.98
C GLU A 664 25.08 20.31 26.06
N THR A 665 25.72 19.15 25.81
CA THR A 665 26.70 18.57 26.75
C THR A 665 28.03 19.36 26.74
N LEU A 666 28.46 19.87 25.58
CA LEU A 666 29.70 20.65 25.45
C LEU A 666 29.54 22.10 25.93
N ARG A 667 28.42 22.77 25.63
CA ARG A 667 28.12 24.13 26.14
C ARG A 667 28.02 24.21 27.67
N ALA A 668 27.97 23.08 28.37
CA ALA A 668 27.99 23.01 29.83
C ALA A 668 29.42 22.93 30.45
N LEU A 669 30.48 22.95 29.63
CA LEU A 669 31.88 22.78 30.08
C LEU A 669 32.79 24.01 29.84
N ASP A 670 32.43 24.92 28.94
CA ASP A 670 33.23 26.13 28.58
C ASP A 670 33.23 27.26 29.64
N HIS A 671 33.03 26.94 30.92
CA HIS A 671 33.03 27.89 32.03
C HIS A 671 34.05 27.59 33.13
N ILE A 672 35.11 26.80 32.84
CA ILE A 672 36.27 26.66 33.75
C ILE A 672 37.62 26.53 33.00
N ARG A 673 38.21 27.65 32.52
CA ARG A 673 39.65 28.06 32.64
C ARG A 673 40.01 29.23 31.69
N PRO A 674 41.10 29.98 31.97
CA PRO A 674 41.42 31.22 31.27
C PRO A 674 42.23 31.04 29.97
N THR A 675 42.28 32.13 29.21
CA THR A 675 42.97 32.32 27.92
C THR A 675 44.48 32.12 27.97
N ASN A 676 45.06 31.59 26.89
CA ASN A 676 46.42 31.95 26.44
C ASN A 676 46.58 31.74 24.93
N ASN A 677 47.41 32.57 24.29
CA ASN A 677 47.58 32.60 22.83
C ASN A 677 48.60 31.57 22.33
N ALA A 678 48.34 30.97 21.17
CA ALA A 678 49.37 30.47 20.24
C ALA A 678 48.82 30.38 18.81
N SER A 679 49.58 30.86 17.82
CA SER A 679 49.21 30.87 16.40
C SER A 679 49.71 29.64 15.64
N ARG A 680 48.96 29.15 14.64
CA ARG A 680 49.47 28.38 13.49
C ARG A 680 48.56 28.57 12.24
N PRO A 681 49.09 28.41 11.01
CA PRO A 681 48.45 28.93 9.79
C PRO A 681 47.44 27.97 9.13
N GLN A 682 46.70 28.49 8.15
CA GLN A 682 45.76 27.74 7.31
C GLN A 682 46.46 27.15 6.08
N GLU A 683 46.10 25.92 5.70
CA GLU A 683 46.40 25.36 4.37
C GLU A 683 45.22 25.58 3.39
N HIS A 684 45.54 25.88 2.13
CA HIS A 684 44.54 26.07 1.08
C HIS A 684 44.15 24.74 0.41
N ALA A 685 42.92 24.29 0.61
CA ALA A 685 42.31 23.21 -0.16
C ALA A 685 41.34 23.77 -1.22
N ALA A 686 41.70 23.66 -2.50
CA ALA A 686 40.92 24.23 -3.61
C ALA A 686 39.63 23.43 -3.88
N ARG A 687 38.45 24.03 -3.61
CA ARG A 687 37.16 23.46 -4.01
C ARG A 687 36.85 23.79 -5.47
N ARG A 688 36.76 22.77 -6.33
CA ARG A 688 36.09 22.85 -7.62
C ARG A 688 34.62 23.27 -7.40
N LYS A 689 34.16 24.30 -8.13
CA LYS A 689 32.75 24.71 -8.12
C LYS A 689 31.96 23.91 -9.14
N THR A 690 31.29 22.84 -8.71
CA THR A 690 30.20 22.24 -9.49
C THR A 690 28.98 23.15 -9.40
N PHE A 691 28.42 23.57 -10.53
CA PHE A 691 27.17 24.33 -10.55
C PHE A 691 26.00 23.38 -10.30
N VAL A 692 25.37 23.51 -9.12
CA VAL A 692 24.13 22.80 -8.80
C VAL A 692 22.95 23.70 -9.13
N PHE A 693 22.12 23.31 -10.09
CA PHE A 693 20.83 23.96 -10.36
C PHE A 693 19.85 23.63 -9.23
N THR A 694 19.83 24.45 -8.19
CA THR A 694 18.89 24.33 -7.09
C THR A 694 17.52 24.90 -7.49
N ARG A 695 16.61 24.03 -7.98
CA ARG A 695 15.17 24.30 -7.84
C ARG A 695 14.81 24.33 -6.35
N LEU A 696 13.82 25.13 -5.97
CA LEU A 696 13.39 25.26 -4.58
C LEU A 696 12.74 23.95 -4.10
N PRO A 697 12.98 23.52 -2.85
CA PRO A 697 12.45 22.27 -2.33
C PRO A 697 10.93 22.33 -2.17
N CYS A 698 10.27 21.18 -2.38
CA CYS A 698 8.83 21.00 -2.26
C CYS A 698 8.31 21.51 -0.88
N LEU A 699 7.65 22.67 -0.88
CA LEU A 699 7.02 23.29 0.29
C LEU A 699 5.50 23.21 0.11
N SER A 700 4.83 22.43 0.96
CA SER A 700 3.39 22.57 1.16
C SER A 700 3.10 23.93 1.82
N PRO A 701 2.14 24.72 1.31
CA PRO A 701 1.81 26.01 1.92
C PRO A 701 1.18 25.79 3.31
N PRO A 702 1.55 26.59 4.32
CA PRO A 702 0.84 26.58 5.59
C PRO A 702 -0.60 27.10 5.41
N PRO A 703 -1.58 26.63 6.22
CA PRO A 703 -2.93 27.12 6.14
C PRO A 703 -3.00 28.61 6.53
N SER A 704 -3.30 29.44 5.52
CA SER A 704 -3.79 30.83 5.63
C SER A 704 -3.06 31.79 6.57
N TYR A 705 -2.10 32.56 6.04
CA TYR A 705 -1.94 34.01 6.34
C TYR A 705 -1.19 34.73 5.19
N ALA A 706 -1.65 35.95 4.87
CA ALA A 706 -1.13 37.01 3.98
C ALA A 706 0.00 36.70 2.95
N LEU A 707 -0.22 37.11 1.68
CA LEU A 707 0.85 37.21 0.69
C LEU A 707 1.90 38.25 1.09
N VAL A 708 3.17 37.94 0.82
CA VAL A 708 4.25 38.92 0.67
C VAL A 708 4.98 38.58 -0.64
N CYS A 709 4.92 39.48 -1.62
CA CYS A 709 5.57 39.27 -2.91
C CYS A 709 7.09 39.39 -2.78
N LEU A 710 7.83 38.38 -3.26
CA LEU A 710 9.29 38.38 -3.29
C LEU A 710 9.78 38.56 -4.74
N HIS A 711 10.29 39.74 -5.08
CA HIS A 711 10.88 39.98 -6.40
C HIS A 711 12.18 39.18 -6.57
N ILE A 712 12.28 38.41 -7.66
CA ILE A 712 13.52 37.77 -8.10
C ILE A 712 13.96 38.42 -9.42
N CYS A 713 15.02 39.22 -9.37
CA CYS A 713 15.69 39.74 -10.58
C CYS A 713 16.83 38.80 -10.97
N VAL A 714 16.73 38.15 -12.14
CA VAL A 714 17.82 37.33 -12.69
C VAL A 714 18.75 38.22 -13.51
N ARG A 715 20.02 38.32 -13.11
CA ARG A 715 21.05 39.10 -13.81
C ARG A 715 21.99 38.16 -14.57
N SER A 716 21.70 37.91 -15.84
CA SER A 716 22.51 37.03 -16.68
C SER A 716 23.71 37.78 -17.28
N CYS A 717 24.90 37.19 -17.19
CA CYS A 717 26.13 37.71 -17.79
C CYS A 717 26.81 36.56 -18.56
N TYR A 718 26.83 36.64 -19.89
CA TYR A 718 27.55 35.67 -20.71
C TYR A 718 29.05 35.94 -20.69
N GLY A 719 29.85 34.88 -20.58
CA GLY A 719 31.30 34.94 -20.64
C GLY A 719 31.87 33.68 -21.28
N THR A 720 32.20 33.76 -22.57
CA THR A 720 33.05 32.78 -23.25
C THR A 720 34.50 33.06 -22.89
N ASN A 721 35.27 32.01 -22.59
CA ASN A 721 36.62 32.16 -22.04
C ASN A 721 37.68 31.82 -23.09
N ASN A 722 38.14 32.81 -23.87
CA ASN A 722 39.36 32.65 -24.65
C ASN A 722 40.13 33.97 -24.92
N GLN A 723 41.45 33.91 -24.71
CA GLN A 723 42.47 34.91 -25.01
C GLN A 723 42.38 36.30 -24.33
N ARG A 724 43.40 37.13 -24.57
CA ARG A 724 43.81 38.28 -23.73
C ARG A 724 43.64 39.63 -24.47
N THR A 725 43.68 40.69 -23.66
CA THR A 725 44.02 42.10 -23.98
C THR A 725 42.92 43.05 -24.45
N SER A 726 43.14 44.32 -24.09
CA SER A 726 42.37 45.54 -24.42
C SER A 726 40.97 45.69 -23.80
N SER A 727 40.63 46.95 -23.54
CA SER A 727 39.49 47.41 -22.74
C SER A 727 38.30 47.86 -23.57
N PHE A 728 37.07 47.51 -23.19
CA PHE A 728 35.88 48.35 -23.42
C PHE A 728 34.74 47.99 -22.46
N GLN A 729 33.96 48.98 -22.00
CA GLN A 729 32.73 48.79 -21.22
C GLN A 729 31.52 48.65 -22.14
N ARG A 730 30.62 47.69 -21.88
CA ARG A 730 29.22 47.66 -22.40
C ARG A 730 28.25 47.07 -21.35
N PRO A 731 26.95 47.42 -21.37
CA PRO A 731 26.05 47.24 -20.23
C PRO A 731 25.34 45.88 -20.17
N CYS A 732 24.89 45.50 -18.97
CA CYS A 732 23.98 44.37 -18.75
C CYS A 732 22.52 44.83 -18.91
N VAL A 733 21.72 44.13 -19.72
CA VAL A 733 20.26 44.32 -19.79
C VAL A 733 19.59 43.50 -18.68
N SER A 734 18.50 44.02 -18.12
CA SER A 734 17.64 43.33 -17.16
C SER A 734 16.20 43.25 -17.70
N THR A 735 15.67 42.04 -17.83
CA THR A 735 14.35 41.79 -18.41
C THR A 735 13.40 41.26 -17.32
N CYS A 736 12.29 41.95 -17.09
CA CYS A 736 11.23 41.48 -16.20
C CYS A 736 10.05 41.00 -17.05
N LEU A 737 9.63 39.74 -16.84
CA LEU A 737 8.44 39.16 -17.46
C LEU A 737 7.33 39.05 -16.43
N CYS A 738 6.33 39.92 -16.54
CA CYS A 738 5.05 39.78 -15.86
C CYS A 738 4.03 39.26 -16.89
N LYS A 739 3.42 38.10 -16.63
CA LYS A 739 2.26 37.63 -17.39
C LYS A 739 1.02 37.77 -16.51
N HIS A 740 0.19 38.78 -16.80
CA HIS A 740 -1.20 38.81 -16.36
C HIS A 740 -2.03 37.95 -17.31
N GLU A 741 -2.94 37.16 -16.76
CA GLU A 741 -4.03 36.52 -17.48
C GLU A 741 -5.31 36.70 -16.66
N ASP A 742 -5.95 37.85 -16.84
CA ASP A 742 -7.29 38.13 -16.36
C ASP A 742 -8.30 37.73 -17.44
N ASN A 743 -9.16 36.74 -17.17
CA ASN A 743 -10.63 36.86 -17.24
C ASN A 743 -11.38 35.51 -17.16
N SER A 744 -12.59 35.61 -16.59
CA SER A 744 -13.80 34.77 -16.77
C SER A 744 -13.65 33.27 -17.06
#